data_AF-A0A1P8NFJ5-F1
#
_entry.id   AF-A0A1P8NFJ5-F1
#
_cell.length_a   1.000
_cell.length_b   1.000
_cell.length_c   1.000
_cell.angle_alpha   90.00
_cell.angle_beta   90.00
_cell.angle_gamma   90.00
#
_symmetry.space_group_name_H-M   'P 1'
#
loop_
_entity.id
_entity.type
_entity.pdbx_description
1 polymer ?
#
loop_
_entity_poly.entity_id
_entity_poly.type
_entity_poly.pdbx_seq_one_letter_code
_entity_poly.pdbx_strand_id
1 'polypeptide(L)'
;MNTVTTYLRRGLRTRARAIAYSSRSRDIARRLVEDPAAHRIRTMIENTGHGAKLHRLASQQLPDGTYFAKLTIHHWKKHQNSSFRLLEGDRVVYGNRIEPPARGFDLEYRNIIVTSDDPSDFRLDIDAEYSVMIGRGAFTTAQQVRYDEKYGVQQHGDLHYSLRGNLKSPRRVLVTFPGFGPSTSRVSYAVSYLKAITDADLSDTLMICFQDRYMVAGTYMLVDNAGQPLRARVHAAIAHILQEHGIPERELMLFGASKGGSIATSCAQGFPEARLLVVVPQMNLPYYLDKPFFRDNLYRLPALRSDPQPVDLMRQYFSEGRRIDYFYTDRDEQSNYSLIEFAQDVPGLTKYRVDGKHADVAKKALPTILTVLKRFLRGTSADAVPQTVECDQVTAFPDDAGTGFQLRLGNDTPPASGATQNALLAGALGRTAFYQVISHHTYPFIKYTAPLERLLPGLHSPASIHSLLLTTSHAEVERAVLPAIEPRIAPDEPACPDALCTELDLSPGPEPRTYSLLAAPNAPVSTFVYEVDAGRPDGDAVVLVFTGSSSDRWGPEESPETDGARLIVTVAPPADARGAALLAHRIAITAGVERLHVIATTAALSDAELTALRRLYGPDIIWHDRRPAASVPVAALAESR
;
A
#
# COMPACT_ATOMS: atom_id res chain seq x y z
N MET A 1 -23.01 -54.76 3.12
CA MET A 1 -21.75 -54.86 2.34
C MET A 1 -21.22 -53.51 1.82
N ASN A 2 -22.04 -52.47 1.55
CA ASN A 2 -21.55 -51.18 1.04
C ASN A 2 -20.80 -50.29 2.06
N THR A 3 -21.08 -50.42 3.35
CA THR A 3 -20.49 -49.56 4.40
C THR A 3 -19.02 -49.91 4.67
N VAL A 4 -18.69 -51.20 4.78
CA VAL A 4 -17.33 -51.70 5.07
C VAL A 4 -16.35 -51.35 3.94
N THR A 5 -16.76 -51.52 2.69
CA THR A 5 -15.97 -51.16 1.51
C THR A 5 -15.69 -49.65 1.44
N THR A 6 -16.64 -48.83 1.88
CA THR A 6 -16.50 -47.36 1.95
C THR A 6 -15.53 -46.94 3.04
N TYR A 7 -15.60 -47.56 4.23
CA TYR A 7 -14.66 -47.32 5.34
C TYR A 7 -13.23 -47.73 4.99
N LEU A 8 -13.04 -48.91 4.39
CA LEU A 8 -11.71 -49.40 3.95
C LEU A 8 -11.10 -48.50 2.86
N ARG A 9 -11.90 -48.06 1.88
CA ARG A 9 -11.46 -47.10 0.85
C ARG A 9 -11.09 -45.75 1.46
N ARG A 10 -11.86 -45.25 2.44
CA ARG A 10 -11.56 -44.00 3.15
C ARG A 10 -10.24 -44.13 3.91
N GLY A 11 -10.04 -45.21 4.67
CA GLY A 11 -8.81 -45.47 5.42
C GLY A 11 -7.56 -45.59 4.54
N LEU A 12 -7.65 -46.34 3.43
CA LEU A 12 -6.55 -46.44 2.44
C LEU A 12 -6.22 -45.10 1.80
N ARG A 13 -7.24 -44.30 1.43
CA ARG A 13 -7.05 -42.97 0.86
C ARG A 13 -6.39 -42.02 1.84
N THR A 14 -6.75 -42.08 3.12
CA THR A 14 -6.11 -41.28 4.19
C THR A 14 -4.64 -41.64 4.35
N ARG A 15 -4.31 -42.95 4.43
CA ARG A 15 -2.92 -43.40 4.54
C ARG A 15 -2.09 -43.05 3.30
N ALA A 16 -2.63 -43.24 2.10
CA ALA A 16 -1.95 -42.86 0.86
C ALA A 16 -1.68 -41.35 0.78
N ARG A 17 -2.63 -40.51 1.23
CA ARG A 17 -2.43 -39.05 1.35
C ARG A 17 -1.38 -38.70 2.40
N ALA A 18 -1.39 -39.35 3.56
CA ALA A 18 -0.40 -39.12 4.60
C ALA A 18 1.03 -39.42 4.11
N ILE A 19 1.21 -40.53 3.38
CA ILE A 19 2.49 -40.88 2.75
C ILE A 19 2.88 -39.84 1.70
N ALA A 20 1.98 -39.52 0.77
CA ALA A 20 2.26 -38.57 -0.32
C ALA A 20 2.67 -37.18 0.19
N TYR A 21 2.09 -36.71 1.29
CA TYR A 21 2.41 -35.41 1.90
C TYR A 21 3.41 -35.49 3.06
N SER A 22 4.10 -36.62 3.24
CA SER A 22 5.21 -36.76 4.19
C SER A 22 6.39 -35.86 3.82
N SER A 23 7.22 -35.48 4.79
CA SER A 23 8.41 -34.64 4.58
C SER A 23 9.29 -35.16 3.44
N ARG A 24 9.61 -36.46 3.46
CA ARG A 24 10.43 -37.12 2.43
C ARG A 24 9.81 -37.02 1.03
N SER A 25 8.50 -37.23 0.89
CA SER A 25 7.83 -37.13 -0.41
C SER A 25 7.78 -35.69 -0.92
N ARG A 26 7.59 -34.71 -0.03
CA ARG A 26 7.65 -33.29 -0.37
C ARG A 26 9.04 -32.87 -0.82
N ASP A 27 10.09 -33.33 -0.14
CA ASP A 27 11.48 -33.00 -0.51
C ASP A 27 11.85 -33.57 -1.88
N ILE A 28 11.39 -34.78 -2.19
CA ILE A 28 11.54 -35.35 -3.54
C ILE A 28 10.77 -34.51 -4.56
N ALA A 29 9.53 -34.13 -4.26
CA ALA A 29 8.72 -33.30 -5.14
C ALA A 29 9.36 -31.91 -5.38
N ARG A 30 9.93 -31.29 -4.34
CA ARG A 30 10.66 -30.02 -4.44
C ARG A 30 11.89 -30.15 -5.32
N ARG A 31 12.73 -31.17 -5.09
CA ARG A 31 13.89 -31.43 -5.97
C ARG A 31 13.49 -31.63 -7.42
N LEU A 32 12.39 -32.34 -7.70
CA LEU A 32 11.88 -32.51 -9.06
C LEU A 32 11.41 -31.19 -9.69
N VAL A 33 10.85 -30.28 -8.89
CA VAL A 33 10.40 -28.96 -9.34
C VAL A 33 11.59 -28.01 -9.54
N GLU A 34 12.56 -28.02 -8.63
CA GLU A 34 13.66 -27.03 -8.54
C GLU A 34 14.87 -27.40 -9.41
N ASP A 35 15.22 -28.68 -9.53
CA ASP A 35 16.45 -29.11 -10.19
C ASP A 35 16.35 -28.98 -11.73
N PRO A 36 17.22 -28.19 -12.38
CA PRO A 36 17.28 -28.12 -13.83
C PRO A 36 17.52 -29.49 -14.50
N ALA A 37 18.28 -30.38 -13.85
CA ALA A 37 18.53 -31.73 -14.36
C ALA A 37 17.26 -32.59 -14.36
N ALA A 38 16.29 -32.30 -13.49
CA ALA A 38 15.00 -32.97 -13.44
C ALA A 38 14.01 -32.49 -14.51
N HIS A 39 14.38 -31.52 -15.37
CA HIS A 39 13.48 -30.92 -16.36
C HIS A 39 12.75 -31.95 -17.23
N ARG A 40 13.45 -32.99 -17.73
CA ARG A 40 12.82 -34.03 -18.57
C ARG A 40 11.72 -34.80 -17.84
N ILE A 41 11.94 -35.13 -16.56
CA ILE A 41 10.98 -35.86 -15.73
C ILE A 41 9.80 -34.95 -15.40
N ARG A 42 10.07 -33.70 -15.02
CA ARG A 42 9.05 -32.68 -14.74
C ARG A 42 8.13 -32.47 -15.95
N THR A 43 8.68 -32.24 -17.13
CA THR A 43 7.92 -32.07 -18.38
C THR A 43 7.09 -33.33 -18.71
N MET A 44 7.61 -34.53 -18.45
CA MET A 44 6.82 -35.76 -18.61
C MET A 44 5.61 -35.78 -17.67
N ILE A 45 5.80 -35.47 -16.38
CA ILE A 45 4.71 -35.40 -15.38
C ILE A 45 3.67 -34.33 -15.78
N GLU A 46 4.11 -33.18 -16.28
CA GLU A 46 3.23 -32.12 -16.76
C GLU A 46 2.43 -32.52 -18.00
N ASN A 47 3.07 -33.17 -18.98
CA ASN A 47 2.42 -33.66 -20.19
C ASN A 47 1.37 -34.75 -19.91
N THR A 48 1.50 -35.49 -18.81
CA THR A 48 0.45 -36.41 -18.32
C THR A 48 -0.67 -35.74 -17.52
N GLY A 49 -0.67 -34.41 -17.42
CA GLY A 49 -1.68 -33.64 -16.68
C GLY A 49 -1.52 -33.71 -15.15
N HIS A 50 -0.32 -34.06 -14.66
CA HIS A 50 -0.03 -34.19 -13.23
C HIS A 50 0.83 -33.06 -12.65
N GLY A 51 1.22 -32.06 -13.44
CA GLY A 51 2.02 -30.91 -13.00
C GLY A 51 1.44 -30.19 -11.78
N ALA A 52 0.13 -29.87 -11.80
CA ALA A 52 -0.53 -29.23 -10.65
C ALA A 52 -0.49 -30.07 -9.36
N LYS A 53 -0.49 -31.41 -9.47
CA LYS A 53 -0.34 -32.31 -8.32
C LYS A 53 1.10 -32.31 -7.82
N LEU A 54 2.09 -32.30 -8.71
CA LEU A 54 3.50 -32.20 -8.36
C LEU A 54 3.80 -30.91 -7.59
N HIS A 55 3.38 -29.75 -8.10
CA HIS A 55 3.53 -28.47 -7.39
C HIS A 55 2.79 -28.45 -6.06
N ARG A 56 1.61 -29.07 -5.98
CA ARG A 56 0.88 -29.19 -4.71
C ARG A 56 1.66 -30.01 -3.68
N LEU A 57 2.33 -31.08 -4.10
CA LEU A 57 3.21 -31.87 -3.24
C LEU A 57 4.48 -31.10 -2.86
N ALA A 58 5.06 -30.32 -3.77
CA ALA A 58 6.26 -29.52 -3.52
C ALA A 58 6.00 -28.29 -2.61
N SER A 59 4.74 -27.87 -2.47
CA SER A 59 4.37 -26.70 -1.67
C SER A 59 4.77 -26.80 -0.19
N GLN A 60 4.80 -25.64 0.47
CA GLN A 60 5.09 -25.50 1.90
C GLN A 60 4.26 -26.47 2.76
N GLN A 61 4.88 -27.01 3.81
CA GLN A 61 4.17 -27.79 4.82
C GLN A 61 3.50 -26.84 5.81
N LEU A 62 2.20 -27.02 6.02
CA LEU A 62 1.45 -26.31 7.05
C LEU A 62 1.54 -27.04 8.40
N PRO A 63 1.31 -26.34 9.52
CA PRO A 63 1.17 -26.96 10.83
C PRO A 63 0.11 -28.07 10.84
N ASP A 64 0.28 -29.06 11.72
CA ASP A 64 -0.71 -30.12 11.88
C ASP A 64 -2.09 -29.54 12.24
N GLY A 65 -3.14 -30.09 11.62
CA GLY A 65 -4.50 -29.58 11.79
C GLY A 65 -4.82 -28.33 10.96
N THR A 66 -3.95 -27.91 10.04
CA THR A 66 -4.23 -26.81 9.12
C THR A 66 -4.12 -27.24 7.66
N TYR A 67 -4.92 -26.60 6.80
CA TYR A 67 -5.09 -26.98 5.41
C TYR A 67 -5.20 -25.75 4.49
N PHE A 68 -4.92 -25.99 3.21
CA PHE A 68 -5.26 -25.04 2.17
C PHE A 68 -6.69 -25.30 1.69
N ALA A 69 -7.46 -24.23 1.54
CA ALA A 69 -8.77 -24.23 0.91
C ALA A 69 -8.75 -23.45 -0.41
N LYS A 70 -9.58 -23.90 -1.36
CA LYS A 70 -9.99 -23.17 -2.54
C LYS A 70 -11.50 -23.02 -2.52
N LEU A 71 -11.96 -21.77 -2.57
CA LEU A 71 -13.37 -21.41 -2.69
C LEU A 71 -13.68 -21.08 -4.14
N THR A 72 -14.72 -21.69 -4.71
CA THR A 72 -15.28 -21.33 -6.01
C THR A 72 -16.71 -20.84 -5.81
N ILE A 73 -17.02 -19.62 -6.27
CA ILE A 73 -18.37 -19.06 -6.22
C ILE A 73 -19.01 -19.20 -7.62
N HIS A 74 -20.07 -19.98 -7.70
CA HIS A 74 -20.84 -20.22 -8.91
C HIS A 74 -21.83 -19.08 -9.14
N HIS A 75 -22.17 -18.82 -10.41
CA HIS A 75 -23.12 -17.77 -10.79
C HIS A 75 -22.83 -16.37 -10.20
N TRP A 76 -21.56 -16.07 -9.93
CA TRP A 76 -21.09 -14.88 -9.20
C TRP A 76 -21.64 -13.54 -9.72
N LYS A 77 -22.03 -13.44 -11.00
CA LYS A 77 -22.52 -12.20 -11.61
C LYS A 77 -23.70 -11.58 -10.87
N LYS A 78 -24.62 -12.39 -10.32
CA LYS A 78 -25.77 -11.89 -9.54
C LYS A 78 -25.35 -11.19 -8.24
N HIS A 79 -24.15 -11.50 -7.77
CA HIS A 79 -23.58 -11.01 -6.51
C HIS A 79 -22.40 -10.06 -6.73
N GLN A 80 -22.18 -9.60 -7.96
CA GLN A 80 -21.06 -8.71 -8.29
C GLN A 80 -21.09 -7.48 -7.38
N ASN A 81 -19.92 -7.08 -6.88
CA ASN A 81 -19.73 -5.98 -5.94
C ASN A 81 -20.30 -6.18 -4.53
N SER A 82 -20.90 -7.34 -4.23
CA SER A 82 -21.31 -7.70 -2.87
C SER A 82 -20.12 -8.19 -2.05
N SER A 83 -20.11 -7.91 -0.76
CA SER A 83 -19.17 -8.51 0.19
C SER A 83 -19.63 -9.92 0.55
N PHE A 84 -18.70 -10.80 0.87
CA PHE A 84 -18.98 -12.12 1.42
C PHE A 84 -17.92 -12.54 2.44
N ARG A 85 -18.30 -13.49 3.28
CA ARG A 85 -17.44 -14.19 4.23
C ARG A 85 -17.60 -15.69 4.05
N LEU A 86 -16.49 -16.39 4.07
CA LEU A 86 -16.39 -17.83 4.25
C LEU A 86 -16.26 -18.10 5.75
N LEU A 87 -17.23 -18.82 6.29
CA LEU A 87 -17.29 -19.24 7.70
C LEU A 87 -16.89 -20.70 7.82
N GLU A 88 -16.10 -21.04 8.82
CA GLU A 88 -15.86 -22.40 9.33
C GLU A 88 -16.60 -22.51 10.67
N GLY A 89 -17.78 -23.12 10.66
CA GLY A 89 -18.77 -22.95 11.73
C GLY A 89 -19.23 -21.49 11.83
N ASP A 90 -18.91 -20.83 12.95
CA ASP A 90 -19.17 -19.40 13.18
C ASP A 90 -17.93 -18.51 13.01
N ARG A 91 -16.76 -19.13 12.78
CA ARG A 91 -15.51 -18.40 12.61
C ARG A 91 -15.35 -17.97 11.16
N VAL A 92 -15.20 -16.68 10.90
CA VAL A 92 -14.75 -16.19 9.59
C VAL A 92 -13.33 -16.72 9.33
N VAL A 93 -13.08 -17.32 8.16
CA VAL A 93 -11.74 -17.76 7.73
C VAL A 93 -11.23 -16.99 6.51
N TYR A 94 -12.14 -16.39 5.76
CA TYR A 94 -11.82 -15.52 4.62
C TYR A 94 -13.02 -14.63 4.31
N GLY A 95 -12.79 -13.47 3.73
CA GLY A 95 -13.84 -12.66 3.14
C GLY A 95 -13.26 -11.70 2.12
N ASN A 96 -14.12 -11.29 1.19
CA ASN A 96 -13.75 -10.39 0.12
C ASN A 96 -15.00 -9.75 -0.50
N ARG A 97 -14.80 -8.77 -1.38
CA ARG A 97 -15.80 -8.31 -2.35
C ARG A 97 -15.74 -9.16 -3.61
N ILE A 98 -16.90 -9.50 -4.14
CA ILE A 98 -17.03 -10.26 -5.40
C ILE A 98 -16.62 -9.37 -6.56
N GLU A 99 -15.40 -9.59 -7.04
CA GLU A 99 -14.85 -8.95 -8.23
C GLU A 99 -14.94 -9.89 -9.44
N PRO A 100 -15.20 -9.36 -10.64
CA PRO A 100 -15.27 -10.18 -11.83
C PRO A 100 -13.93 -10.91 -12.09
N PRO A 101 -13.93 -12.24 -12.29
CA PRO A 101 -12.74 -12.96 -12.74
C PRO A 101 -12.39 -12.58 -14.19
N ALA A 102 -11.18 -12.97 -14.61
CA ALA A 102 -10.78 -12.85 -16.01
C ALA A 102 -11.79 -13.55 -16.94
N ARG A 103 -12.09 -12.92 -18.09
CA ARG A 103 -13.11 -13.43 -19.04
C ARG A 103 -12.94 -14.93 -19.32
N GLY A 104 -14.02 -15.69 -19.13
CA GLY A 104 -14.09 -17.14 -19.38
C GLY A 104 -13.59 -18.05 -18.26
N PHE A 105 -13.40 -17.54 -17.04
CA PHE A 105 -12.92 -18.30 -15.88
C PHE A 105 -13.90 -18.24 -14.72
N ASP A 106 -13.85 -19.27 -13.88
CA ASP A 106 -14.61 -19.31 -12.64
C ASP A 106 -14.08 -18.30 -11.62
N LEU A 107 -14.97 -17.81 -10.75
CA LEU A 107 -14.59 -16.99 -9.62
C LEU A 107 -14.00 -17.90 -8.53
N GLU A 108 -12.68 -17.93 -8.44
CA GLU A 108 -11.96 -18.77 -7.48
C GLU A 108 -11.02 -17.95 -6.60
N TYR A 109 -11.06 -18.23 -5.29
CA TYR A 109 -10.11 -17.77 -4.29
C TYR A 109 -9.31 -18.97 -3.79
N ARG A 110 -7.97 -18.87 -3.80
CA ARG A 110 -7.07 -20.01 -3.57
C ARG A 110 -6.16 -19.74 -2.38
N ASN A 111 -5.76 -20.80 -1.69
CA ASN A 111 -4.81 -20.76 -0.58
C ASN A 111 -5.35 -20.00 0.64
N ILE A 112 -6.64 -20.14 0.91
CA ILE A 112 -7.22 -19.76 2.20
C ILE A 112 -6.73 -20.78 3.24
N ILE A 113 -6.29 -20.32 4.41
CA ILE A 113 -5.82 -21.20 5.49
C ILE A 113 -7.00 -21.52 6.41
N VAL A 114 -7.26 -22.82 6.62
CA VAL A 114 -8.40 -23.32 7.39
C VAL A 114 -7.99 -24.45 8.33
N THR A 115 -8.82 -24.79 9.32
CA THR A 115 -8.50 -25.87 10.28
C THR A 115 -9.26 -27.19 10.04
N SER A 116 -10.35 -27.16 9.29
CA SER A 116 -11.09 -28.37 8.90
C SER A 116 -10.65 -28.89 7.54
N ASP A 117 -10.61 -30.22 7.38
CA ASP A 117 -10.47 -30.90 6.10
C ASP A 117 -11.79 -31.39 5.47
N ASP A 118 -12.93 -31.09 6.12
CA ASP A 118 -14.27 -31.41 5.65
C ASP A 118 -14.93 -30.18 4.99
N PRO A 119 -15.20 -30.20 3.67
CA PRO A 119 -15.88 -29.11 2.98
C PRO A 119 -17.26 -28.74 3.54
N SER A 120 -17.94 -29.65 4.26
CA SER A 120 -19.27 -29.39 4.82
C SER A 120 -19.26 -28.48 6.04
N ASP A 121 -18.10 -28.24 6.66
CA ASP A 121 -17.94 -27.31 7.78
C ASP A 121 -17.96 -25.84 7.34
N PHE A 122 -17.97 -25.59 6.03
CA PHE A 122 -17.81 -24.27 5.45
C PHE A 122 -19.10 -23.73 4.84
N ARG A 123 -19.44 -22.47 5.16
CA ARG A 123 -20.59 -21.75 4.58
C ARG A 123 -20.26 -20.33 4.14
N LEU A 124 -20.99 -19.83 3.14
CA LEU A 124 -21.01 -18.42 2.81
C LEU A 124 -22.10 -17.70 3.62
N ASP A 125 -21.84 -16.45 3.99
CA ASP A 125 -22.82 -15.56 4.62
C ASP A 125 -23.77 -14.88 3.62
N ILE A 126 -23.58 -15.14 2.33
CA ILE A 126 -24.43 -14.72 1.23
C ILE A 126 -25.11 -15.92 0.58
N ASP A 127 -26.28 -15.70 -0.06
CA ASP A 127 -27.00 -16.71 -0.83
C ASP A 127 -26.39 -16.93 -2.23
N ALA A 128 -25.14 -17.35 -2.24
CA ALA A 128 -24.40 -17.75 -3.44
C ALA A 128 -24.21 -19.27 -3.46
N GLU A 129 -24.33 -19.87 -4.64
CA GLU A 129 -23.91 -21.24 -4.84
C GLU A 129 -22.37 -21.29 -4.84
N TYR A 130 -21.78 -22.22 -4.09
CA TYR A 130 -20.33 -22.30 -3.97
C TYR A 130 -19.85 -23.74 -3.78
N SER A 131 -18.56 -23.95 -3.99
CA SER A 131 -17.86 -25.17 -3.64
C SER A 131 -16.54 -24.87 -2.93
N VAL A 132 -16.20 -25.71 -1.95
CA VAL A 132 -14.94 -25.63 -1.21
C VAL A 132 -14.12 -26.90 -1.46
N MET A 133 -12.89 -26.73 -1.90
CA MET A 133 -11.92 -27.80 -2.02
C MET A 133 -10.83 -27.65 -0.97
N ILE A 134 -10.64 -28.68 -0.14
CA ILE A 134 -9.59 -28.69 0.89
C ILE A 134 -8.43 -29.60 0.49
N GLY A 135 -7.21 -29.25 0.92
CA GLY A 135 -6.18 -30.26 1.13
C GLY A 135 -4.81 -29.73 1.57
N ARG A 136 -3.84 -30.65 1.59
CA ARG A 136 -2.56 -30.51 2.32
C ARG A 136 -1.46 -29.75 1.60
N GLY A 137 -1.73 -29.25 0.39
CA GLY A 137 -0.79 -28.45 -0.38
C GLY A 137 -1.48 -27.33 -1.14
N ALA A 138 -0.72 -26.30 -1.45
CA ALA A 138 -1.21 -25.07 -2.06
C ALA A 138 -1.83 -25.32 -3.44
N PHE A 139 -2.90 -24.60 -3.73
CA PHE A 139 -3.57 -24.57 -5.02
C PHE A 139 -2.84 -23.58 -5.95
N THR A 140 -2.40 -24.09 -7.09
CA THR A 140 -1.74 -23.31 -8.15
C THR A 140 -2.49 -23.53 -9.47
N THR A 141 -2.59 -22.49 -10.29
CA THR A 141 -3.21 -22.57 -11.63
C THR A 141 -2.18 -23.03 -12.68
N ALA A 142 -2.64 -23.64 -13.76
CA ALA A 142 -1.75 -23.96 -14.89
C ALA A 142 -1.13 -22.69 -15.51
N GLN A 143 -1.83 -21.56 -15.44
CA GLN A 143 -1.34 -20.26 -15.90
C GLN A 143 -0.22 -19.71 -15.02
N GLN A 144 -0.27 -19.91 -13.71
CA GLN A 144 0.84 -19.57 -12.81
C GLN A 144 2.07 -20.44 -13.12
N VAL A 145 1.91 -21.75 -13.33
CA VAL A 145 3.02 -22.64 -13.69
C VAL A 145 3.68 -22.20 -15.01
N ARG A 146 2.89 -21.96 -16.06
CA ARG A 146 3.40 -21.44 -17.34
C ARG A 146 4.04 -20.06 -17.21
N TYR A 147 3.52 -19.23 -16.29
CA TYR A 147 4.12 -17.93 -15.99
C TYR A 147 5.49 -18.11 -15.35
N ASP A 148 5.59 -18.93 -14.30
CA ASP A 148 6.82 -19.22 -13.58
C ASP A 148 7.89 -19.79 -14.53
N GLU A 149 7.53 -20.73 -15.41
CA GLU A 149 8.41 -21.26 -16.46
C GLU A 149 8.87 -20.21 -17.45
N LYS A 150 7.94 -19.43 -18.02
CA LYS A 150 8.23 -18.39 -19.01
C LYS A 150 9.24 -17.37 -18.48
N TYR A 151 9.17 -17.11 -17.18
CA TYR A 151 9.89 -16.05 -16.50
C TYR A 151 11.05 -16.55 -15.63
N GLY A 152 11.30 -17.87 -15.63
CA GLY A 152 12.39 -18.47 -14.86
C GLY A 152 12.27 -18.23 -13.36
N VAL A 153 11.05 -18.26 -12.82
CA VAL A 153 10.82 -18.17 -11.38
C VAL A 153 11.33 -19.44 -10.72
N GLN A 154 12.24 -19.27 -9.77
CA GLN A 154 12.85 -20.31 -8.98
C GLN A 154 12.29 -20.27 -7.56
N GLN A 155 12.30 -21.43 -6.91
CA GLN A 155 12.04 -21.57 -5.49
C GLN A 155 13.36 -21.84 -4.77
N HIS A 156 13.68 -21.04 -3.77
CA HIS A 156 14.82 -21.25 -2.87
C HIS A 156 14.30 -21.28 -1.44
N GLY A 157 14.21 -22.49 -0.87
CA GLY A 157 13.48 -22.69 0.38
C GLY A 157 12.00 -22.35 0.19
N ASP A 158 11.50 -21.38 0.95
CA ASP A 158 10.12 -20.91 0.81
C ASP A 158 10.02 -19.67 -0.12
N LEU A 159 11.15 -19.04 -0.45
CA LEU A 159 11.16 -17.83 -1.28
C LEU A 159 11.00 -18.17 -2.75
N HIS A 160 10.26 -17.32 -3.45
CA HIS A 160 10.02 -17.45 -4.88
C HIS A 160 10.48 -16.16 -5.56
N TYR A 161 11.41 -16.27 -6.50
CA TYR A 161 11.93 -15.13 -7.23
C TYR A 161 12.48 -15.54 -8.59
N SER A 162 12.60 -14.58 -9.50
CA SER A 162 13.33 -14.75 -10.75
C SER A 162 14.59 -13.90 -10.76
N LEU A 163 15.62 -14.36 -11.45
CA LEU A 163 16.83 -13.59 -11.72
C LEU A 163 16.89 -13.20 -13.20
N ARG A 164 17.31 -11.96 -13.49
CA ARG A 164 17.48 -11.43 -14.86
C ARG A 164 18.70 -10.52 -14.95
N GLY A 165 19.27 -10.36 -16.13
CA GLY A 165 20.39 -9.46 -16.38
C GLY A 165 21.73 -10.17 -16.32
N ASN A 166 22.75 -9.51 -15.78
CA ASN A 166 24.08 -10.08 -15.65
C ASN A 166 24.19 -10.99 -14.42
N LEU A 167 24.09 -12.30 -14.65
CA LEU A 167 24.16 -13.31 -13.58
C LEU A 167 25.59 -13.78 -13.26
N LYS A 168 26.60 -13.31 -14.01
CA LYS A 168 27.99 -13.80 -13.87
C LYS A 168 28.86 -12.83 -13.08
N SER A 169 28.81 -11.55 -13.46
CA SER A 169 29.64 -10.51 -12.87
C SER A 169 28.89 -9.16 -12.81
N PRO A 170 27.74 -9.11 -12.11
CA PRO A 170 27.02 -7.86 -11.92
C PRO A 170 27.84 -6.87 -11.11
N ARG A 171 27.66 -5.58 -11.42
CA ARG A 171 28.22 -4.45 -10.63
C ARG A 171 27.17 -3.85 -9.69
N ARG A 172 25.90 -4.10 -9.96
CA ARG A 172 24.73 -3.56 -9.24
C ARG A 172 23.67 -4.60 -9.06
N VAL A 173 22.81 -4.39 -8.08
CA VAL A 173 21.60 -5.19 -7.87
C VAL A 173 20.37 -4.30 -7.85
N LEU A 174 19.36 -4.67 -8.64
CA LEU A 174 18.01 -4.09 -8.58
C LEU A 174 17.04 -5.15 -8.05
N VAL A 175 16.40 -4.88 -6.92
CA VAL A 175 15.38 -5.77 -6.36
C VAL A 175 14.00 -5.18 -6.60
N THR A 176 13.08 -5.97 -7.12
CA THR A 176 11.68 -5.58 -7.28
C THR A 176 10.74 -6.47 -6.47
N PHE A 177 9.73 -5.81 -5.90
CA PHE A 177 8.69 -6.48 -5.11
C PHE A 177 7.33 -6.41 -5.80
N PRO A 178 6.46 -7.42 -5.58
CA PRO A 178 5.17 -7.52 -6.25
C PRO A 178 4.14 -6.53 -5.67
N GLY A 179 3.32 -5.94 -6.54
CA GLY A 179 2.11 -5.21 -6.14
C GLY A 179 0.93 -6.17 -5.85
N PHE A 180 -0.25 -5.62 -5.58
CA PHE A 180 -1.47 -6.43 -5.55
C PHE A 180 -1.89 -6.83 -6.96
N GLY A 181 -2.04 -8.14 -7.19
CA GLY A 181 -2.84 -8.65 -8.29
C GLY A 181 -4.32 -8.70 -7.91
N PRO A 182 -5.25 -8.74 -8.89
CA PRO A 182 -6.63 -9.12 -8.62
C PRO A 182 -6.66 -10.48 -7.91
N SER A 183 -7.45 -10.59 -6.84
CA SER A 183 -7.57 -11.82 -6.03
C SER A 183 -8.02 -13.05 -6.85
N THR A 184 -8.62 -12.80 -8.02
CA THR A 184 -9.17 -13.77 -8.97
C THR A 184 -8.29 -13.95 -10.22
N SER A 185 -7.10 -13.34 -10.23
CA SER A 185 -6.17 -13.39 -11.36
C SER A 185 -5.77 -14.83 -11.71
N ARG A 186 -5.56 -15.09 -13.00
CA ARG A 186 -5.03 -16.37 -13.50
C ARG A 186 -3.59 -16.61 -13.05
N VAL A 187 -2.83 -15.53 -12.94
CA VAL A 187 -1.47 -15.50 -12.36
C VAL A 187 -1.63 -14.77 -11.03
N SER A 188 -1.78 -15.55 -9.97
CA SER A 188 -2.03 -15.01 -8.62
C SER A 188 -0.81 -14.27 -8.07
N TYR A 189 0.39 -14.68 -8.49
CA TYR A 189 1.65 -14.19 -7.96
C TYR A 189 2.56 -13.80 -9.12
N ALA A 190 2.19 -12.73 -9.83
CA ALA A 190 3.07 -12.17 -10.85
C ALA A 190 4.23 -11.44 -10.16
N VAL A 191 5.44 -11.57 -10.69
CA VAL A 191 6.52 -10.68 -10.28
C VAL A 191 6.37 -9.34 -11.01
N SER A 192 6.88 -8.28 -10.39
CA SER A 192 6.94 -6.95 -11.00
C SER A 192 8.07 -6.88 -12.01
N TYR A 193 7.87 -7.48 -13.19
CA TYR A 193 8.76 -7.24 -14.32
C TYR A 193 8.57 -5.82 -14.81
N LEU A 194 9.60 -5.01 -14.63
CA LEU A 194 9.75 -3.73 -15.31
C LEU A 194 10.01 -4.00 -16.79
N LYS A 195 8.95 -4.32 -17.56
CA LYS A 195 9.04 -4.69 -18.99
C LYS A 195 9.77 -3.65 -19.84
N ALA A 196 9.76 -2.40 -19.41
CA ALA A 196 10.46 -1.29 -20.06
C ALA A 196 11.97 -1.23 -19.77
N ILE A 197 12.47 -2.08 -18.85
CA ILE A 197 13.90 -2.35 -18.66
C ILE A 197 14.28 -3.54 -19.56
N THR A 198 15.18 -3.29 -20.50
CA THR A 198 15.68 -4.26 -21.47
C THR A 198 16.88 -5.03 -20.94
N ASP A 199 17.29 -6.10 -21.64
CA ASP A 199 18.51 -6.82 -21.26
C ASP A 199 19.77 -5.95 -21.47
N ALA A 200 19.72 -5.01 -22.42
CA ALA A 200 20.78 -4.01 -22.62
C ALA A 200 20.88 -3.04 -21.44
N ASP A 201 19.74 -2.63 -20.84
CA ASP A 201 19.74 -1.82 -19.62
C ASP A 201 20.33 -2.60 -18.42
N LEU A 202 20.24 -3.93 -18.43
CA LEU A 202 20.72 -4.83 -17.36
C LEU A 202 22.10 -5.45 -17.64
N SER A 203 22.86 -4.92 -18.60
CA SER A 203 24.15 -5.48 -19.01
C SER A 203 25.18 -5.61 -17.88
N ASP A 204 25.16 -4.67 -16.92
CA ASP A 204 26.01 -4.65 -15.73
C ASP A 204 25.24 -4.87 -14.41
N THR A 205 23.95 -5.20 -14.48
CA THR A 205 23.07 -5.28 -13.29
C THR A 205 22.39 -6.64 -13.20
N LEU A 206 22.34 -7.20 -11.99
CA LEU A 206 21.50 -8.33 -11.67
C LEU A 206 20.17 -7.82 -11.11
N MET A 207 19.06 -8.27 -11.69
CA MET A 207 17.71 -7.95 -11.24
C MET A 207 17.09 -9.15 -10.53
N ILE A 208 16.62 -8.96 -9.29
CA ILE A 208 15.89 -9.95 -8.50
C ILE A 208 14.43 -9.53 -8.46
N CYS A 209 13.52 -10.36 -8.96
CA CYS A 209 12.07 -10.07 -8.89
C CYS A 209 11.38 -11.09 -7.97
N PHE A 210 10.95 -10.66 -6.79
CA PHE A 210 10.27 -11.53 -5.83
C PHE A 210 8.79 -11.75 -6.16
N GLN A 211 8.28 -12.92 -5.75
CA GLN A 211 6.85 -13.21 -5.60
C GLN A 211 6.47 -13.25 -4.12
N ASP A 212 5.25 -12.84 -3.82
CA ASP A 212 4.64 -12.98 -2.50
C ASP A 212 3.55 -14.07 -2.58
N ARG A 213 3.99 -15.33 -2.54
CA ARG A 213 3.19 -16.53 -2.85
C ARG A 213 2.35 -17.06 -1.68
N TYR A 214 2.03 -16.20 -0.72
CA TYR A 214 1.43 -16.60 0.55
C TYR A 214 -0.01 -16.14 0.66
N MET A 215 -0.90 -17.01 1.10
CA MET A 215 -2.34 -16.77 1.18
C MET A 215 -2.95 -16.32 -0.16
N VAL A 216 -4.15 -15.73 -0.11
CA VAL A 216 -4.91 -15.36 -1.32
C VAL A 216 -4.32 -14.13 -2.02
N ALA A 217 -3.85 -13.14 -1.25
CA ALA A 217 -3.43 -11.83 -1.77
C ALA A 217 -1.94 -11.51 -1.53
N GLY A 218 -1.16 -12.47 -1.02
CA GLY A 218 0.20 -12.25 -0.51
C GLY A 218 0.19 -11.56 0.86
N THR A 219 1.20 -11.79 1.68
CA THR A 219 1.28 -11.38 3.09
C THR A 219 2.18 -10.17 3.33
N TYR A 220 2.48 -9.39 2.28
CA TYR A 220 3.50 -8.34 2.33
C TYR A 220 4.90 -8.90 2.61
N MET A 221 5.11 -10.18 2.29
CA MET A 221 6.31 -10.93 2.69
C MET A 221 6.63 -10.81 4.20
N LEU A 222 5.60 -10.64 5.04
CA LEU A 222 5.76 -10.62 6.49
C LEU A 222 5.83 -12.03 7.04
N VAL A 223 4.91 -12.89 6.61
CA VAL A 223 4.79 -14.29 7.06
C VAL A 223 4.48 -15.25 5.93
N ASP A 224 4.89 -16.50 6.05
CA ASP A 224 4.50 -17.56 5.12
C ASP A 224 3.12 -18.16 5.46
N ASN A 225 2.69 -19.22 4.76
CA ASN A 225 1.36 -19.81 4.99
C ASN A 225 1.25 -20.51 6.36
N ALA A 226 2.37 -20.80 7.03
CA ALA A 226 2.43 -21.36 8.37
C ALA A 226 2.54 -20.26 9.45
N GLY A 227 2.47 -18.98 9.06
CA GLY A 227 2.61 -17.84 9.97
C GLY A 227 4.05 -17.56 10.39
N GLN A 228 5.06 -18.20 9.78
CA GLN A 228 6.45 -17.97 10.16
C GLN A 228 7.00 -16.70 9.50
N PRO A 229 7.77 -15.86 10.20
CA PRO A 229 8.34 -14.62 9.66
C PRO A 229 9.18 -14.84 8.40
N LEU A 230 9.02 -13.97 7.40
CA LEU A 230 9.71 -14.07 6.10
C LEU A 230 10.83 -13.03 5.93
N ARG A 231 10.72 -11.87 6.57
CA ARG A 231 11.63 -10.73 6.34
C ARG A 231 13.11 -11.10 6.44
N ALA A 232 13.51 -11.82 7.49
CA ALA A 232 14.90 -12.23 7.68
C ALA A 232 15.40 -13.19 6.57
N ARG A 233 14.52 -14.04 6.05
CA ARG A 233 14.84 -14.95 4.93
C ARG A 233 15.02 -14.16 3.63
N VAL A 234 14.14 -13.20 3.35
CA VAL A 234 14.25 -12.30 2.18
C VAL A 234 15.55 -11.49 2.24
N HIS A 235 15.86 -10.92 3.41
CA HIS A 235 17.10 -10.20 3.66
C HIS A 235 18.34 -11.07 3.41
N ALA A 236 18.36 -12.28 3.99
CA ALA A 236 19.46 -13.23 3.79
C ALA A 236 19.66 -13.61 2.32
N ALA A 237 18.58 -13.78 1.54
CA ALA A 237 18.67 -14.09 0.11
C ALA A 237 19.31 -12.94 -0.70
N ILE A 238 18.94 -11.68 -0.41
CA ILE A 238 19.54 -10.51 -1.07
C ILE A 238 21.00 -10.35 -0.62
N ALA A 239 21.28 -10.46 0.68
CA ALA A 239 22.62 -10.32 1.24
C ALA A 239 23.58 -11.39 0.69
N HIS A 240 23.11 -12.63 0.51
CA HIS A 240 23.88 -13.70 -0.10
C HIS A 240 24.32 -13.34 -1.53
N ILE A 241 23.42 -12.80 -2.35
CA ILE A 241 23.74 -12.40 -3.74
C ILE A 241 24.73 -11.22 -3.76
N LEU A 242 24.57 -10.23 -2.87
CA LEU A 242 25.55 -9.14 -2.74
C LEU A 242 26.93 -9.67 -2.35
N GLN A 243 26.99 -10.59 -1.39
CA GLN A 243 28.24 -11.19 -0.92
C GLN A 243 28.89 -12.06 -2.00
N GLU A 244 28.12 -12.91 -2.69
CA GLU A 244 28.59 -13.79 -3.77
C GLU A 244 29.28 -13.00 -4.88
N HIS A 245 28.75 -11.83 -5.23
CA HIS A 245 29.29 -10.98 -6.29
C HIS A 245 30.17 -9.82 -5.80
N GLY A 246 30.39 -9.68 -4.49
CA GLY A 246 31.19 -8.58 -3.91
C GLY A 246 30.61 -7.19 -4.18
N ILE A 247 29.28 -7.06 -4.25
CA ILE A 247 28.59 -5.79 -4.53
C ILE A 247 28.31 -5.05 -3.21
N PRO A 248 28.78 -3.79 -3.05
CA PRO A 248 28.48 -3.01 -1.85
C PRO A 248 27.02 -2.55 -1.83
N GLU A 249 26.46 -2.34 -0.64
CA GLU A 249 25.05 -1.96 -0.45
C GLU A 249 24.66 -0.67 -1.18
N ARG A 250 25.56 0.30 -1.33
CA ARG A 250 25.30 1.54 -2.11
C ARG A 250 25.00 1.30 -3.61
N GLU A 251 25.33 0.12 -4.14
CA GLU A 251 25.00 -0.34 -5.50
C GLU A 251 23.78 -1.28 -5.52
N LEU A 252 23.00 -1.32 -4.43
CA LEU A 252 21.68 -1.94 -4.33
C LEU A 252 20.59 -0.87 -4.48
N MET A 253 19.59 -1.15 -5.31
CA MET A 253 18.32 -0.42 -5.34
C MET A 253 17.16 -1.35 -5.01
N LEU A 254 16.32 -0.94 -4.07
CA LEU A 254 15.07 -1.59 -3.73
C LEU A 254 13.91 -0.80 -4.35
N PHE A 255 13.13 -1.48 -5.19
CA PHE A 255 12.03 -0.88 -5.93
C PHE A 255 10.70 -1.57 -5.64
N GLY A 256 9.65 -0.77 -5.48
CA GLY A 256 8.30 -1.30 -5.45
C GLY A 256 7.20 -0.24 -5.57
N ALA A 257 6.04 -0.67 -6.06
CA ALA A 257 4.84 0.15 -6.16
C ALA A 257 3.70 -0.45 -5.33
N SER A 258 2.86 0.39 -4.73
CA SER A 258 1.74 -0.05 -3.89
C SER A 258 2.26 -0.96 -2.76
N LYS A 259 1.68 -2.16 -2.62
CA LYS A 259 2.19 -3.24 -1.76
C LYS A 259 3.69 -3.48 -1.90
N GLY A 260 4.22 -3.49 -3.13
CA GLY A 260 5.65 -3.69 -3.38
C GLY A 260 6.50 -2.59 -2.76
N GLY A 261 5.99 -1.35 -2.72
CA GLY A 261 6.69 -0.22 -2.10
C GLY A 261 6.76 -0.36 -0.57
N SER A 262 5.72 -0.90 0.06
CA SER A 262 5.73 -1.24 1.49
C SER A 262 6.72 -2.37 1.80
N ILE A 263 6.80 -3.39 0.93
CA ILE A 263 7.77 -4.48 1.06
C ILE A 263 9.20 -3.93 0.90
N ALA A 264 9.44 -3.09 -0.11
CA ALA A 264 10.73 -2.45 -0.34
C ALA A 264 11.19 -1.63 0.88
N THR A 265 10.27 -0.82 1.44
CA THR A 265 10.51 -0.03 2.67
C THR A 265 10.86 -0.94 3.84
N SER A 266 10.14 -2.05 4.01
CA SER A 266 10.38 -3.01 5.09
C SER A 266 11.71 -3.76 4.94
N CYS A 267 12.06 -4.16 3.71
CA CYS A 267 13.32 -4.86 3.43
C CYS A 267 14.55 -3.96 3.55
N ALA A 268 14.40 -2.66 3.27
CA ALA A 268 15.49 -1.69 3.35
C ALA A 268 16.09 -1.55 4.76
N GLN A 269 15.37 -1.98 5.81
CA GLN A 269 15.86 -1.91 7.18
C GLN A 269 17.21 -2.60 7.33
N GLY A 270 17.42 -3.71 6.60
CA GLY A 270 18.67 -4.46 6.60
C GLY A 270 19.73 -4.01 5.60
N PHE A 271 19.51 -2.91 4.85
CA PHE A 271 20.45 -2.37 3.86
C PHE A 271 20.54 -0.83 3.95
N PRO A 272 21.22 -0.26 4.96
CA PRO A 272 21.23 1.18 5.22
C PRO A 272 21.75 2.06 4.07
N GLU A 273 22.71 1.57 3.27
CA GLU A 273 23.26 2.35 2.15
C GLU A 273 22.47 2.19 0.84
N ALA A 274 21.49 1.29 0.79
CA ALA A 274 20.71 1.01 -0.41
C ALA A 274 19.85 2.22 -0.82
N ARG A 275 19.62 2.36 -2.13
CA ARG A 275 18.68 3.35 -2.66
C ARG A 275 17.27 2.80 -2.64
N LEU A 276 16.29 3.62 -2.25
CA LEU A 276 14.88 3.28 -2.30
C LEU A 276 14.20 4.05 -3.44
N LEU A 277 13.44 3.35 -4.26
CA LEU A 277 12.50 3.93 -5.21
C LEU A 277 11.12 3.36 -4.93
N VAL A 278 10.25 4.15 -4.31
CA VAL A 278 8.92 3.72 -3.87
C VAL A 278 7.82 4.54 -4.54
N VAL A 279 6.79 3.84 -5.01
CA VAL A 279 5.68 4.46 -5.74
C VAL A 279 4.37 4.13 -5.05
N VAL A 280 3.68 5.15 -4.52
CA VAL A 280 2.47 5.04 -3.70
C VAL A 280 2.52 3.87 -2.69
N PRO A 281 3.60 3.74 -1.90
CA PRO A 281 3.69 2.68 -0.91
C PRO A 281 2.59 2.84 0.15
N GLN A 282 2.12 1.73 0.72
CA GLN A 282 1.10 1.74 1.77
C GLN A 282 1.82 1.84 3.13
N MET A 283 1.78 3.03 3.72
CA MET A 283 2.64 3.42 4.85
C MET A 283 2.18 2.84 6.19
N ASN A 284 0.88 2.84 6.46
CA ASN A 284 0.30 2.22 7.67
C ASN A 284 -0.59 1.04 7.23
N LEU A 285 -0.12 -0.20 7.43
CA LEU A 285 -0.80 -1.38 6.89
C LEU A 285 -2.15 -1.65 7.55
N PRO A 286 -2.30 -1.61 8.89
CA PRO A 286 -3.61 -1.70 9.53
C PRO A 286 -4.60 -0.67 8.97
N TYR A 287 -4.18 0.59 8.84
CA TYR A 287 -5.02 1.65 8.27
C TYR A 287 -5.40 1.43 6.82
N TYR A 288 -4.47 0.98 5.99
CA TYR A 288 -4.77 0.67 4.60
C TYR A 288 -5.67 -0.56 4.44
N LEU A 289 -5.48 -1.59 5.26
CA LEU A 289 -6.14 -2.89 5.15
C LEU A 289 -7.49 -2.95 5.88
N ASP A 290 -7.91 -1.88 6.54
CA ASP A 290 -9.24 -1.78 7.13
C ASP A 290 -10.37 -1.71 6.08
N LYS A 291 -10.02 -1.49 4.80
CA LYS A 291 -10.99 -1.46 3.71
C LYS A 291 -11.84 -2.73 3.69
N PRO A 292 -13.14 -2.63 3.31
CA PRO A 292 -14.04 -3.79 3.26
C PRO A 292 -13.50 -5.01 2.50
N PHE A 293 -12.64 -4.78 1.50
CA PHE A 293 -11.99 -5.83 0.72
C PHE A 293 -10.96 -6.66 1.51
N PHE A 294 -10.28 -6.09 2.50
CA PHE A 294 -9.14 -6.69 3.21
C PHE A 294 -9.46 -7.14 4.66
N ARG A 295 -10.54 -6.60 5.25
CA ARG A 295 -10.93 -6.83 6.66
C ARG A 295 -10.98 -8.30 7.04
N ASP A 296 -11.69 -9.11 6.26
CA ASP A 296 -11.93 -10.51 6.57
C ASP A 296 -10.84 -11.45 5.99
N ASN A 297 -9.70 -10.89 5.56
CA ASN A 297 -8.53 -11.63 5.11
C ASN A 297 -7.21 -11.16 5.76
N LEU A 298 -6.47 -10.28 5.13
CA LEU A 298 -5.14 -9.84 5.50
C LEU A 298 -5.17 -9.07 6.81
N TYR A 299 -6.14 -8.17 7.02
CA TYR A 299 -6.22 -7.33 8.23
C TYR A 299 -6.15 -8.13 9.54
N ARG A 300 -6.56 -9.40 9.51
CA ARG A 300 -6.56 -10.30 10.67
C ARG A 300 -5.23 -10.98 10.95
N LEU A 301 -4.21 -10.78 10.11
CA LEU A 301 -2.87 -11.31 10.35
C LEU A 301 -2.22 -10.57 11.52
N PRO A 302 -1.85 -11.26 12.61
CA PRO A 302 -1.21 -10.63 13.76
C PRO A 302 0.08 -9.90 13.38
N ALA A 303 0.83 -10.46 12.42
CA ALA A 303 2.07 -9.88 11.92
C ALA A 303 1.92 -8.44 11.38
N LEU A 304 0.74 -8.06 10.87
CA LEU A 304 0.51 -6.68 10.41
C LEU A 304 0.51 -5.66 11.54
N ARG A 305 0.30 -6.08 12.79
CA ARG A 305 0.28 -5.21 13.96
C ARG A 305 1.57 -5.32 14.77
N SER A 306 2.21 -6.48 14.77
CA SER A 306 3.44 -6.72 15.54
C SER A 306 4.72 -6.32 14.82
N ASP A 307 4.73 -6.34 13.48
CA ASP A 307 5.92 -5.96 12.71
C ASP A 307 6.02 -4.43 12.59
N PRO A 308 7.25 -3.87 12.54
CA PRO A 308 7.47 -2.44 12.30
C PRO A 308 6.72 -1.96 11.07
N GLN A 309 5.95 -0.87 11.21
CA GLN A 309 5.15 -0.37 10.10
C GLN A 309 6.04 0.36 9.08
N PRO A 310 5.70 0.33 7.78
CA PRO A 310 6.45 1.07 6.77
C PRO A 310 6.57 2.58 7.07
N VAL A 311 5.57 3.18 7.72
CA VAL A 311 5.59 4.58 8.16
C VAL A 311 6.70 4.85 9.18
N ASP A 312 6.84 3.99 10.18
CA ASP A 312 7.86 4.13 11.25
C ASP A 312 9.25 3.99 10.66
N LEU A 313 9.44 2.99 9.80
CA LEU A 313 10.68 2.75 9.08
C LEU A 313 11.03 3.92 8.17
N MET A 314 10.06 4.48 7.44
CA MET A 314 10.30 5.60 6.55
C MET A 314 10.71 6.86 7.33
N ARG A 315 10.11 7.13 8.48
CA ARG A 315 10.53 8.21 9.39
C ARG A 315 11.96 8.02 9.89
N GLN A 316 12.30 6.80 10.29
CA GLN A 316 13.68 6.45 10.63
C GLN A 316 14.62 6.75 9.46
N TYR A 317 14.28 6.33 8.24
CA TYR A 317 15.12 6.54 7.07
C TYR A 317 15.30 8.02 6.71
N PHE A 318 14.28 8.85 6.97
CA PHE A 318 14.41 10.31 6.84
C PHE A 318 15.44 10.87 7.81
N SER A 319 15.41 10.45 9.08
CA SER A 319 16.39 10.88 10.09
C SER A 319 17.82 10.43 9.77
N GLU A 320 17.97 9.28 9.12
CA GLU A 320 19.26 8.74 8.69
C GLU A 320 19.79 9.37 7.38
N GLY A 321 18.99 10.16 6.68
CA GLY A 321 19.36 10.80 5.42
C GLY A 321 19.54 9.82 4.26
N ARG A 322 18.74 8.74 4.23
CA ARG A 322 18.83 7.73 3.16
C ARG A 322 18.41 8.31 1.80
N ARG A 323 18.91 7.70 0.72
CA ARG A 323 18.56 8.07 -0.65
C ARG A 323 17.21 7.46 -1.05
N ILE A 324 16.18 8.30 -1.14
CA ILE A 324 14.80 7.88 -1.36
C ILE A 324 14.17 8.71 -2.47
N ASP A 325 13.73 8.05 -3.53
CA ASP A 325 12.86 8.60 -4.56
C ASP A 325 11.41 8.16 -4.28
N TYR A 326 10.56 9.08 -3.86
CA TYR A 326 9.20 8.80 -3.37
C TYR A 326 8.14 9.40 -4.29
N PHE A 327 7.38 8.57 -4.99
CA PHE A 327 6.26 8.99 -5.84
C PHE A 327 4.93 8.86 -5.11
N TYR A 328 4.12 9.91 -5.09
CA TYR A 328 2.88 9.95 -4.33
C TYR A 328 1.81 10.84 -4.96
N THR A 329 0.61 10.76 -4.38
CA THR A 329 -0.51 11.66 -4.67
C THR A 329 -1.28 11.92 -3.39
N ASP A 330 -1.76 13.15 -3.19
CA ASP A 330 -2.56 13.51 -2.01
C ASP A 330 -3.97 12.90 -2.06
N ARG A 331 -4.34 12.36 -3.22
CA ARG A 331 -5.62 11.65 -3.43
C ARG A 331 -5.60 10.23 -2.90
N ASP A 332 -4.48 9.79 -2.35
CA ASP A 332 -4.26 8.42 -1.89
C ASP A 332 -3.89 8.41 -0.41
N GLU A 333 -4.70 9.11 0.38
CA GLU A 333 -4.44 9.28 1.80
C GLU A 333 -4.40 7.97 2.58
N GLN A 334 -5.17 6.97 2.13
CA GLN A 334 -5.15 5.63 2.71
C GLN A 334 -3.78 4.95 2.61
N SER A 335 -2.97 5.30 1.59
CA SER A 335 -1.62 4.76 1.42
C SER A 335 -0.56 5.72 1.94
N ASN A 336 -0.73 7.02 1.69
CA ASN A 336 0.24 8.07 2.04
C ASN A 336 0.31 8.35 3.55
N TYR A 337 -0.82 8.22 4.26
CA TYR A 337 -0.92 8.52 5.69
C TYR A 337 -0.40 9.92 6.05
N SER A 338 -0.56 10.88 5.13
CA SER A 338 -0.07 12.26 5.21
C SER A 338 1.46 12.42 5.36
N LEU A 339 2.23 11.33 5.46
CA LEU A 339 3.64 11.37 5.83
C LEU A 339 4.46 12.22 4.85
N ILE A 340 4.34 11.91 3.56
CA ILE A 340 5.29 12.45 2.58
C ILE A 340 5.01 13.89 2.23
N GLU A 341 3.77 14.37 2.27
CA GLU A 341 3.46 15.75 1.86
C GLU A 341 4.19 16.74 2.79
N PHE A 342 4.12 16.50 4.10
CA PHE A 342 4.70 17.37 5.13
C PHE A 342 6.21 17.16 5.39
N ALA A 343 6.85 16.12 4.84
CA ALA A 343 8.26 15.81 5.14
C ALA A 343 9.27 16.83 4.55
N GLN A 344 9.69 17.84 5.29
CA GLN A 344 10.61 18.87 4.82
C GLN A 344 12.01 18.77 5.45
N ASP A 345 13.00 19.38 4.81
CA ASP A 345 14.41 19.38 5.23
C ASP A 345 15.03 17.99 5.51
N VAL A 346 14.61 16.98 4.75
CA VAL A 346 15.13 15.62 4.82
C VAL A 346 16.21 15.41 3.77
N PRO A 347 17.49 15.24 4.17
CA PRO A 347 18.56 14.98 3.21
C PRO A 347 18.35 13.63 2.49
N GLY A 348 18.63 13.59 1.19
CA GLY A 348 18.51 12.37 0.39
C GLY A 348 17.08 12.02 -0.04
N LEU A 349 16.07 12.78 0.39
CA LEU A 349 14.69 12.62 -0.04
C LEU A 349 14.39 13.44 -1.30
N THR A 350 13.92 12.76 -2.34
CA THR A 350 13.29 13.35 -3.51
C THR A 350 11.82 12.95 -3.54
N LYS A 351 10.92 13.93 -3.47
CA LYS A 351 9.48 13.70 -3.57
C LYS A 351 8.99 14.00 -4.98
N TYR A 352 8.18 13.11 -5.53
CA TYR A 352 7.52 13.24 -6.82
C TYR A 352 6.01 13.25 -6.62
N ARG A 353 5.41 14.45 -6.60
CA ARG A 353 3.97 14.65 -6.49
C ARG A 353 3.33 14.48 -7.87
N VAL A 354 2.31 13.63 -7.95
CA VAL A 354 1.63 13.26 -9.20
C VAL A 354 0.12 13.35 -8.98
N ASP A 355 -0.61 14.05 -9.84
CA ASP A 355 -2.08 13.98 -9.79
C ASP A 355 -2.58 12.60 -10.22
N GLY A 356 -3.64 12.14 -9.59
CA GLY A 356 -4.38 10.93 -9.96
C GLY A 356 -4.77 10.13 -8.74
N LYS A 357 -5.45 9.01 -8.93
CA LYS A 357 -5.68 8.04 -7.86
C LYS A 357 -4.45 7.17 -7.65
N HIS A 358 -4.44 6.35 -6.61
CA HIS A 358 -3.39 5.36 -6.31
C HIS A 358 -2.82 4.65 -7.56
N ALA A 359 -3.69 4.09 -8.40
CA ALA A 359 -3.28 3.32 -9.58
C ALA A 359 -2.76 4.18 -10.75
N ASP A 360 -3.05 5.49 -10.75
CA ASP A 360 -2.68 6.39 -11.85
C ASP A 360 -1.23 6.88 -11.73
N VAL A 361 -0.69 6.98 -10.51
CA VAL A 361 0.64 7.54 -10.23
C VAL A 361 1.73 6.83 -11.03
N ALA A 362 1.80 5.50 -10.91
CA ALA A 362 2.80 4.70 -11.63
C ALA A 362 2.68 4.82 -13.16
N LYS A 363 1.46 4.99 -13.68
CA LYS A 363 1.21 5.14 -15.12
C LYS A 363 1.64 6.53 -15.62
N LYS A 364 1.21 7.59 -14.93
CA LYS A 364 1.50 8.97 -15.30
C LYS A 364 2.97 9.32 -15.15
N ALA A 365 3.62 8.84 -14.08
CA ALA A 365 5.03 9.10 -13.80
C ALA A 365 5.99 8.05 -14.39
N LEU A 366 5.51 7.13 -15.23
CA LEU A 366 6.33 6.05 -15.78
C LEU A 366 7.62 6.56 -16.47
N PRO A 367 7.60 7.61 -17.31
CA PRO A 367 8.83 8.17 -17.87
C PRO A 367 9.85 8.57 -16.79
N THR A 368 9.41 9.25 -15.74
CA THR A 368 10.28 9.67 -14.62
C THR A 368 10.80 8.46 -13.83
N ILE A 369 9.94 7.51 -13.50
CA ILE A 369 10.32 6.27 -12.80
C ILE A 369 11.40 5.50 -13.59
N LEU A 370 11.20 5.35 -14.91
CA LEU A 370 12.18 4.71 -15.78
C LEU A 370 13.46 5.51 -15.91
N THR A 371 13.39 6.84 -15.85
CA THR A 371 14.58 7.71 -15.81
C THR A 371 15.42 7.40 -14.60
N VAL A 372 14.83 7.41 -13.40
CA VAL A 372 15.51 7.14 -12.13
C VAL A 372 16.15 5.75 -12.15
N LEU A 373 15.37 4.73 -12.53
CA LEU A 373 15.85 3.36 -12.65
C LEU A 373 17.03 3.25 -13.61
N LYS A 374 16.88 3.72 -14.86
CA LYS A 374 17.93 3.55 -15.88
C LYS A 374 19.18 4.36 -15.59
N ARG A 375 19.09 5.52 -14.92
CA ARG A 375 20.28 6.26 -14.45
C ARG A 375 21.03 5.46 -13.38
N PHE A 376 20.32 4.84 -12.44
CA PHE A 376 20.93 3.91 -11.49
C PHE A 376 21.62 2.74 -12.20
N LEU A 377 20.95 2.08 -13.15
CA LEU A 377 21.52 0.96 -13.90
C LEU A 377 22.80 1.34 -14.65
N ARG A 378 22.85 2.55 -15.24
CA ARG A 378 24.01 3.11 -15.94
C ARG A 378 25.11 3.64 -15.02
N GLY A 379 24.84 3.77 -13.72
CA GLY A 379 25.78 4.37 -12.77
C GLY A 379 25.98 5.87 -12.96
N THR A 380 25.04 6.57 -13.60
CA THR A 380 25.14 8.03 -13.78
C THR A 380 24.76 8.75 -12.49
N SER A 381 25.60 9.70 -12.05
CA SER A 381 25.24 10.57 -10.91
C SER A 381 24.09 11.51 -11.30
N ALA A 382 23.32 11.97 -10.32
CA ALA A 382 22.26 12.95 -10.51
C ALA A 382 22.80 14.35 -10.89
N ASP A 383 24.08 14.62 -10.62
CA ASP A 383 24.61 15.99 -10.53
C ASP A 383 24.95 16.65 -11.88
N ALA A 384 24.96 15.90 -12.99
CA ALA A 384 25.14 16.44 -14.33
C ALA A 384 23.84 16.28 -15.14
N VAL A 385 22.98 17.29 -15.07
CA VAL A 385 21.83 17.45 -15.97
C VAL A 385 22.13 18.63 -16.89
N PRO A 386 22.29 18.41 -18.20
CA PRO A 386 22.60 19.50 -19.11
C PRO A 386 21.40 20.44 -19.24
N GLN A 387 21.67 21.74 -19.37
CA GLN A 387 20.67 22.74 -19.71
C GLN A 387 20.47 22.73 -21.22
N THR A 388 19.45 22.01 -21.69
CA THR A 388 19.16 21.83 -23.14
C THR A 388 17.77 22.33 -23.52
N VAL A 389 17.00 22.86 -22.58
CA VAL A 389 15.64 23.33 -22.77
C VAL A 389 15.50 24.74 -22.22
N GLU A 390 14.76 25.59 -22.92
CA GLU A 390 14.47 26.95 -22.51
C GLU A 390 13.01 27.08 -22.04
N CYS A 391 12.79 27.89 -21.00
CA CYS A 391 11.46 28.27 -20.54
C CYS A 391 11.33 29.79 -20.62
N ASP A 392 10.64 30.26 -21.66
CA ASP A 392 10.48 31.69 -21.96
C ASP A 392 9.71 32.43 -20.87
N GLN A 393 8.71 31.76 -20.29
CA GLN A 393 7.76 32.40 -19.37
C GLN A 393 7.26 31.42 -18.33
N VAL A 394 7.20 31.88 -17.08
CA VAL A 394 6.46 31.24 -15.99
C VAL A 394 5.51 32.27 -15.39
N THR A 395 4.26 31.87 -15.19
CA THR A 395 3.23 32.69 -14.56
C THR A 395 2.65 31.90 -13.40
N ALA A 396 2.86 32.39 -12.17
CA ALA A 396 2.14 31.93 -11.00
C ALA A 396 0.78 32.64 -10.92
N PHE A 397 -0.27 31.91 -10.59
CA PHE A 397 -1.61 32.47 -10.41
C PHE A 397 -2.29 31.84 -9.19
N PRO A 398 -2.75 32.63 -8.21
CA PRO A 398 -3.50 32.13 -7.08
C PRO A 398 -4.95 31.82 -7.48
N ASP A 399 -5.54 30.80 -6.87
CA ASP A 399 -6.98 30.51 -6.86
C ASP A 399 -7.41 29.92 -5.50
N ASP A 400 -8.70 29.64 -5.32
CA ASP A 400 -9.25 29.08 -4.09
C ASP A 400 -8.63 27.72 -3.68
N ALA A 401 -7.97 27.03 -4.62
CA ALA A 401 -7.32 25.74 -4.38
C ALA A 401 -5.80 25.87 -4.13
N GLY A 402 -5.23 27.06 -4.22
CA GLY A 402 -3.82 27.35 -3.95
C GLY A 402 -3.12 28.10 -5.08
N THR A 403 -1.82 27.87 -5.26
CA THR A 403 -1.04 28.50 -6.33
C THR A 403 -0.87 27.56 -7.51
N GLY A 404 -1.32 28.01 -8.68
CA GLY A 404 -1.08 27.36 -9.96
C GLY A 404 0.09 28.00 -10.71
N PHE A 405 0.68 27.23 -11.62
CA PHE A 405 1.71 27.68 -12.55
C PHE A 405 1.29 27.37 -13.98
N GLN A 406 1.59 28.31 -14.87
CA GLN A 406 1.58 28.13 -16.31
C GLN A 406 2.99 28.44 -16.84
N LEU A 407 3.52 27.56 -17.66
CA LEU A 407 4.87 27.65 -18.23
C LEU A 407 4.77 27.64 -19.74
N ARG A 408 5.59 28.47 -20.38
CA ARG A 408 5.82 28.49 -21.82
C ARG A 408 7.25 28.04 -22.10
N LEU A 409 7.39 27.00 -22.92
CA LEU A 409 8.67 26.50 -23.40
C LEU A 409 9.11 27.30 -24.63
N GLY A 410 10.42 27.44 -24.80
CA GLY A 410 11.02 28.13 -25.95
C GLY A 410 10.66 27.47 -27.28
N ASN A 411 10.58 28.29 -28.34
CA ASN A 411 10.11 27.86 -29.68
C ASN A 411 10.93 26.72 -30.31
N ASP A 412 12.20 26.59 -29.92
CA ASP A 412 13.09 25.52 -30.39
C ASP A 412 13.01 24.23 -29.55
N THR A 413 12.21 24.24 -28.47
CA THR A 413 11.95 23.03 -27.70
C THR A 413 11.07 22.11 -28.55
N PRO A 414 11.56 20.94 -29.00
CA PRO A 414 10.79 20.08 -29.86
C PRO A 414 9.45 19.74 -29.20
N PRO A 415 8.32 19.81 -29.93
CA PRO A 415 7.04 19.39 -29.37
C PRO A 415 7.21 17.95 -28.91
N ALA A 416 6.97 17.69 -27.62
CA ALA A 416 7.08 16.37 -27.01
C ALA A 416 6.42 15.34 -27.94
N SER A 417 7.24 14.56 -28.65
CA SER A 417 6.76 13.63 -29.65
C SER A 417 6.23 12.39 -28.95
N GLY A 418 4.98 12.49 -28.46
CA GLY A 418 4.24 11.39 -27.86
C GLY A 418 4.50 11.16 -26.38
N ALA A 419 3.78 10.18 -25.83
CA ALA A 419 3.57 9.89 -24.41
C ALA A 419 4.80 9.40 -23.61
N THR A 420 6.02 9.77 -24.00
CA THR A 420 7.28 9.22 -23.47
C THR A 420 8.03 10.16 -22.53
N GLN A 421 7.50 11.35 -22.25
CA GLN A 421 8.14 12.38 -21.43
C GLN A 421 7.23 12.87 -20.30
N ASN A 422 7.80 13.14 -19.13
CA ASN A 422 7.15 13.93 -18.08
C ASN A 422 7.81 15.31 -17.98
N ALA A 423 7.00 16.33 -17.74
CA ALA A 423 7.44 17.65 -17.32
C ALA A 423 7.21 17.78 -15.81
N LEU A 424 8.22 18.29 -15.09
CA LEU A 424 8.22 18.41 -13.64
C LEU A 424 8.57 19.85 -13.24
N LEU A 425 7.73 20.50 -12.46
CA LEU A 425 8.14 21.67 -11.70
C LEU A 425 9.08 21.21 -10.59
N ALA A 426 10.26 21.81 -10.52
CA ALA A 426 11.31 21.42 -9.60
C ALA A 426 11.72 22.55 -8.66
N GLY A 427 11.73 22.24 -7.37
CA GLY A 427 12.13 23.11 -6.29
C GLY A 427 12.71 22.34 -5.10
N ALA A 428 12.84 23.04 -3.96
CA ALA A 428 13.40 22.48 -2.74
C ALA A 428 12.64 22.94 -1.48
N LEU A 429 12.42 22.02 -0.55
CA LEU A 429 11.85 22.28 0.79
C LEU A 429 12.95 22.03 1.83
N GLY A 430 13.79 23.02 2.07
CA GLY A 430 15.07 22.83 2.78
C GLY A 430 16.00 21.92 1.97
N ARG A 431 16.52 20.85 2.60
CA ARG A 431 17.32 19.82 1.93
C ARG A 431 16.52 18.76 1.14
N THR A 432 15.18 18.78 1.24
CA THR A 432 14.31 17.86 0.47
C THR A 432 14.14 18.39 -0.96
N ALA A 433 14.37 17.55 -1.97
CA ALA A 433 13.99 17.88 -3.35
C ALA A 433 12.48 17.65 -3.57
N PHE A 434 11.79 18.63 -4.15
CA PHE A 434 10.35 18.56 -4.42
C PHE A 434 10.09 18.73 -5.91
N TYR A 435 9.52 17.70 -6.53
CA TYR A 435 9.16 17.66 -7.94
C TYR A 435 7.67 17.40 -8.09
N GLN A 436 7.00 18.21 -8.91
CA GLN A 436 5.60 18.04 -9.23
C GLN A 436 5.40 17.79 -10.73
N VAL A 437 4.78 16.66 -11.07
CA VAL A 437 4.37 16.39 -12.46
C VAL A 437 3.31 17.42 -12.86
N ILE A 438 3.52 18.06 -14.02
CA ILE A 438 2.58 19.04 -14.58
C ILE A 438 1.93 18.55 -15.86
N SER A 439 0.73 19.06 -16.10
CA SER A 439 -0.13 18.64 -17.20
C SER A 439 0.29 19.26 -18.55
N HIS A 440 -0.07 18.54 -19.62
CA HIS A 440 0.12 19.01 -21.00
C HIS A 440 -1.08 19.85 -21.43
N HIS A 441 -0.84 21.02 -22.01
CA HIS A 441 -1.86 21.78 -22.70
C HIS A 441 -2.11 21.23 -24.12
N THR A 442 -3.22 21.61 -24.74
CA THR A 442 -3.45 21.41 -26.19
C THR A 442 -2.32 22.01 -27.04
N TYR A 443 -1.62 23.02 -26.52
CA TYR A 443 -0.42 23.60 -27.11
C TYR A 443 0.81 22.94 -26.49
N PRO A 444 1.65 22.22 -27.26
CA PRO A 444 2.73 21.39 -26.71
C PRO A 444 3.79 22.19 -25.94
N PHE A 445 3.98 23.46 -26.31
CA PHE A 445 4.88 24.42 -25.68
C PHE A 445 4.31 25.05 -24.40
N ILE A 446 3.05 24.77 -24.03
CA ILE A 446 2.47 25.22 -22.76
C ILE A 446 2.36 24.04 -21.81
N LYS A 447 2.91 24.21 -20.60
CA LYS A 447 2.68 23.32 -19.46
C LYS A 447 1.93 24.07 -18.38
N TYR A 448 1.13 23.36 -17.59
CA TYR A 448 0.39 23.99 -16.51
C TYR A 448 0.10 23.01 -15.40
N THR A 449 -0.02 23.52 -14.18
CA THR A 449 -0.63 22.76 -13.08
C THR A 449 -2.14 22.72 -13.28
N ALA A 450 -2.77 21.55 -13.21
CA ALA A 450 -4.22 21.42 -13.18
C ALA A 450 -4.80 21.96 -11.84
N PRO A 451 -6.11 22.23 -11.74
CA PRO A 451 -6.73 22.66 -10.48
C PRO A 451 -6.50 21.71 -9.30
N LEU A 452 -6.34 20.41 -9.58
CA LEU A 452 -6.03 19.38 -8.57
C LEU A 452 -4.53 19.22 -8.31
N GLU A 453 -3.69 20.07 -8.89
CA GLU A 453 -2.22 20.11 -8.76
C GLU A 453 -1.73 21.43 -8.18
N ARG A 454 -2.58 22.23 -7.53
CA ARG A 454 -2.17 23.50 -6.92
C ARG A 454 -1.21 23.27 -5.76
N LEU A 455 -0.22 24.16 -5.65
CA LEU A 455 0.66 24.21 -4.50
C LEU A 455 -0.02 24.95 -3.36
N LEU A 456 0.12 24.44 -2.15
CA LEU A 456 -0.36 25.11 -0.94
C LEU A 456 0.74 26.08 -0.49
N PRO A 457 0.54 27.41 -0.50
CA PRO A 457 1.60 28.38 -0.20
C PRO A 457 2.23 28.17 1.18
N GLY A 458 1.43 27.76 2.17
CA GLY A 458 1.91 27.45 3.52
C GLY A 458 2.82 26.22 3.60
N LEU A 459 2.81 25.31 2.62
CA LEU A 459 3.70 24.14 2.58
C LEU A 459 4.78 24.26 1.51
N HIS A 460 4.45 24.91 0.40
CA HIS A 460 5.25 25.02 -0.80
C HIS A 460 5.32 26.49 -1.21
N SER A 461 6.37 27.19 -0.79
CA SER A 461 6.58 28.56 -1.22
C SER A 461 6.77 28.60 -2.75
N PRO A 462 6.03 29.43 -3.50
CA PRO A 462 6.27 29.58 -4.94
C PRO A 462 7.72 29.95 -5.29
N ALA A 463 8.40 30.68 -4.39
CA ALA A 463 9.80 31.06 -4.55
C ALA A 463 10.78 29.87 -4.46
N SER A 464 10.35 28.75 -3.88
CA SER A 464 11.16 27.53 -3.81
C SER A 464 11.24 26.78 -5.14
N ILE A 465 10.35 27.09 -6.09
CA ILE A 465 10.29 26.48 -7.42
C ILE A 465 11.24 27.24 -8.35
N HIS A 466 12.28 26.58 -8.84
CA HIS A 466 13.39 27.24 -9.53
C HIS A 466 13.72 26.67 -10.92
N SER A 467 13.22 25.47 -11.25
CA SER A 467 13.50 24.84 -12.54
C SER A 467 12.33 24.03 -13.08
N LEU A 468 12.35 23.81 -14.38
CA LEU A 468 11.58 22.78 -15.06
C LEU A 468 12.53 21.61 -15.40
N LEU A 469 12.10 20.39 -15.11
CA LEU A 469 12.79 19.18 -15.56
C LEU A 469 11.92 18.46 -16.59
N LEU A 470 12.55 18.01 -17.68
CA LEU A 470 11.94 17.08 -18.61
C LEU A 470 12.64 15.73 -18.50
N THR A 471 11.88 14.66 -18.29
CA THR A 471 12.43 13.31 -18.10
C THR A 471 11.84 12.33 -19.10
N THR A 472 12.66 11.47 -19.70
CA THR A 472 12.23 10.50 -20.72
C THR A 472 12.37 9.05 -20.25
N SER A 473 11.66 8.13 -20.89
CA SER A 473 11.82 6.69 -20.59
C SER A 473 13.22 6.10 -20.91
N HIS A 474 14.17 6.91 -21.42
CA HIS A 474 15.52 6.51 -21.85
C HIS A 474 16.65 7.00 -20.93
N ALA A 475 16.33 7.43 -19.71
CA ALA A 475 17.27 7.97 -18.72
C ALA A 475 17.78 9.39 -19.02
N GLU A 476 17.17 10.07 -19.98
CA GLU A 476 17.49 11.46 -20.31
C GLU A 476 16.77 12.39 -19.35
N VAL A 477 17.49 13.41 -18.90
CA VAL A 477 16.96 14.51 -18.11
C VAL A 477 17.44 15.78 -18.76
N GLU A 478 16.52 16.69 -18.99
CA GLU A 478 16.79 18.05 -19.46
C GLU A 478 16.31 19.03 -18.39
N ARG A 479 17.02 20.15 -18.26
CA ARG A 479 16.69 21.18 -17.28
C ARG A 479 16.57 22.54 -17.96
N ALA A 480 15.52 23.27 -17.58
CA ALA A 480 15.41 24.71 -17.81
C ALA A 480 15.42 25.44 -16.46
N VAL A 481 16.15 26.55 -16.37
CA VAL A 481 16.01 27.49 -15.26
C VAL A 481 14.74 28.30 -15.51
N LEU A 482 13.90 28.44 -14.48
CA LEU A 482 12.70 29.26 -14.62
C LEU A 482 13.07 30.74 -14.53
N PRO A 483 12.44 31.62 -15.33
CA PRO A 483 12.46 33.06 -15.07
C PRO A 483 12.00 33.36 -13.64
N ALA A 484 12.40 34.51 -13.09
CA ALA A 484 11.97 34.93 -11.76
C ALA A 484 10.43 34.91 -11.69
N ILE A 485 9.90 34.16 -10.73
CA ILE A 485 8.46 34.09 -10.48
C ILE A 485 8.09 35.33 -9.67
N GLU A 486 7.51 36.34 -10.32
CA GLU A 486 7.00 37.51 -9.60
C GLU A 486 5.84 37.10 -8.69
N PRO A 487 5.95 37.26 -7.35
CA PRO A 487 4.85 36.99 -6.46
C PRO A 487 3.76 38.03 -6.71
N ARG A 488 2.67 37.62 -7.36
CA ARG A 488 1.42 38.40 -7.32
C ARG A 488 0.89 38.32 -5.90
N ILE A 489 1.13 39.39 -5.12
CA ILE A 489 0.65 39.68 -3.75
C ILE A 489 -0.07 38.47 -3.14
N ALA A 490 0.68 37.65 -2.41
CA ALA A 490 0.08 36.58 -1.62
C ALA A 490 -0.83 37.22 -0.56
N PRO A 491 -2.01 36.67 -0.27
CA PRO A 491 -2.71 36.98 0.98
C PRO A 491 -1.75 36.71 2.15
N ASP A 492 -1.84 37.52 3.22
CA ASP A 492 -0.97 37.42 4.41
C ASP A 492 -0.73 35.95 4.77
N GLU A 493 0.52 35.51 4.63
CA GLU A 493 0.93 34.12 4.80
C GLU A 493 0.74 33.71 6.27
N PRO A 494 -0.16 32.78 6.61
CA PRO A 494 -0.06 32.11 7.88
C PRO A 494 1.21 31.25 7.81
N ALA A 495 2.20 31.55 8.65
CA ALA A 495 3.35 30.69 8.83
C ALA A 495 2.87 29.24 9.04
N CYS A 496 3.46 28.30 8.30
CA CYS A 496 3.26 26.88 8.52
C CYS A 496 3.56 26.57 10.00
N PRO A 497 2.57 26.22 10.83
CA PRO A 497 2.87 25.90 12.22
C PRO A 497 3.82 24.69 12.24
N ASP A 498 4.85 24.71 13.09
CA ASP A 498 5.72 23.55 13.36
C ASP A 498 4.91 22.28 13.70
N ALA A 499 3.69 22.48 14.20
CA ALA A 499 2.69 21.46 14.53
C ALA A 499 2.08 20.69 13.34
N LEU A 500 2.33 21.07 12.08
CA LEU A 500 1.81 20.34 10.90
C LEU A 500 2.51 18.99 10.65
N CYS A 501 3.57 18.68 11.41
CA CYS A 501 4.43 17.52 11.22
C CYS A 501 4.28 16.41 12.29
N THR A 502 3.30 16.51 13.20
CA THR A 502 3.19 15.62 14.36
C THR A 502 2.51 14.29 14.03
N GLU A 503 3.13 13.21 14.52
CA GLU A 503 2.49 11.90 14.60
C GLU A 503 1.26 11.97 15.53
N LEU A 504 0.28 11.11 15.28
CA LEU A 504 -0.84 10.96 16.21
C LEU A 504 -0.33 10.25 17.47
N ASP A 505 0.03 11.02 18.49
CA ASP A 505 0.55 10.54 19.76
C ASP A 505 -0.59 10.30 20.76
N LEU A 506 -0.86 9.03 21.02
CA LEU A 506 -1.89 8.59 21.97
C LEU A 506 -1.32 8.29 23.37
N SER A 507 -0.12 8.75 23.69
CA SER A 507 0.44 8.64 25.04
C SER A 507 -0.37 9.54 26.00
N PRO A 508 -0.87 9.03 27.13
CA PRO A 508 -1.62 9.87 28.07
C PRO A 508 -0.80 11.07 28.57
N GLY A 509 -1.41 12.26 28.65
CA GLY A 509 -0.70 13.47 29.06
C GLY A 509 -1.62 14.68 29.29
N PRO A 510 -1.16 15.68 30.08
CA PRO A 510 -1.96 16.85 30.42
C PRO A 510 -1.99 17.92 29.31
N GLU A 511 -1.08 17.85 28.32
CA GLU A 511 -0.92 18.89 27.32
C GLU A 511 -1.77 18.61 26.06
N PRO A 512 -2.53 19.60 25.55
CA PRO A 512 -3.19 19.51 24.27
C PRO A 512 -2.17 19.33 23.14
N ARG A 513 -2.46 18.41 22.24
CA ARG A 513 -1.68 18.10 21.05
C ARG A 513 -2.44 18.51 19.80
N THR A 514 -1.70 18.69 18.72
CA THR A 514 -2.24 19.05 17.42
C THR A 514 -2.00 17.93 16.41
N TYR A 515 -2.99 17.63 15.58
CA TYR A 515 -2.87 16.66 14.49
C TYR A 515 -3.57 17.17 13.23
N SER A 516 -2.87 17.11 12.10
CA SER A 516 -3.37 17.61 10.82
C SER A 516 -3.61 16.48 9.81
N LEU A 517 -4.76 16.55 9.13
CA LEU A 517 -5.19 15.56 8.14
C LEU A 517 -5.14 16.11 6.72
N LEU A 518 -4.94 15.21 5.75
CA LEU A 518 -5.31 15.40 4.34
C LEU A 518 -6.61 14.62 4.03
N ALA A 519 -7.56 15.18 3.27
CA ALA A 519 -8.84 14.50 2.93
C ALA A 519 -8.95 14.25 1.44
N ALA A 520 -8.27 15.07 0.65
CA ALA A 520 -8.45 15.14 -0.78
C ALA A 520 -7.28 15.95 -1.40
N PRO A 521 -7.12 15.94 -2.74
CA PRO A 521 -6.12 16.80 -3.39
C PRO A 521 -6.37 18.27 -3.05
N ASN A 522 -5.31 18.95 -2.61
CA ASN A 522 -5.22 20.40 -2.37
C ASN A 522 -6.06 20.99 -1.23
N ALA A 523 -6.33 20.21 -0.18
CA ALA A 523 -6.86 20.79 1.06
C ALA A 523 -6.33 20.02 2.28
N PRO A 524 -5.42 20.60 3.10
CA PRO A 524 -5.32 20.17 4.48
C PRO A 524 -6.69 20.39 5.11
N VAL A 525 -7.23 19.34 5.69
CA VAL A 525 -8.69 19.22 5.93
C VAL A 525 -9.11 20.05 7.10
N SER A 526 -8.31 19.91 8.15
CA SER A 526 -8.62 20.30 9.51
C SER A 526 -7.39 19.96 10.31
N THR A 527 -7.06 20.87 11.20
CA THR A 527 -6.09 20.66 12.26
C THR A 527 -6.89 20.46 13.52
N PHE A 528 -6.78 19.28 14.12
CA PHE A 528 -7.49 18.88 15.31
C PHE A 528 -6.61 19.11 16.52
N VAL A 529 -7.16 19.76 17.54
CA VAL A 529 -6.55 19.80 18.87
C VAL A 529 -7.14 18.67 19.68
N TYR A 530 -6.30 17.84 20.27
CA TYR A 530 -6.74 16.67 21.02
C TYR A 530 -5.93 16.47 22.30
N GLU A 531 -6.57 15.85 23.28
CA GLU A 531 -6.01 15.48 24.57
C GLU A 531 -6.25 13.99 24.80
N VAL A 532 -5.34 13.34 25.53
CA VAL A 532 -5.39 11.90 25.76
C VAL A 532 -5.27 11.61 27.24
N ASP A 533 -6.31 11.02 27.81
CA ASP A 533 -6.38 10.58 29.19
C ASP A 533 -6.29 9.05 29.28
N ALA A 534 -5.62 8.56 30.33
CA ALA A 534 -5.48 7.14 30.59
C ALA A 534 -6.81 6.56 31.11
N GLY A 535 -7.23 5.43 30.54
CA GLY A 535 -8.32 4.62 31.06
C GLY A 535 -7.81 3.40 31.84
N ARG A 536 -8.51 2.28 31.74
CA ARG A 536 -8.10 1.00 32.33
C ARG A 536 -6.98 0.34 31.51
N PRO A 537 -5.88 -0.10 32.14
CA PRO A 537 -4.77 -0.77 31.42
C PRO A 537 -5.21 -1.96 30.57
N ASP A 538 -6.17 -2.74 31.08
CA ASP A 538 -6.71 -3.95 30.43
C ASP A 538 -7.97 -3.67 29.57
N GLY A 539 -8.29 -2.39 29.34
CA GLY A 539 -9.38 -2.00 28.47
C GLY A 539 -9.12 -2.40 27.02
N ASP A 540 -10.18 -2.70 26.29
CA ASP A 540 -10.13 -3.12 24.87
C ASP A 540 -10.79 -2.10 23.92
N ALA A 541 -11.22 -0.96 24.46
CA ALA A 541 -11.89 0.11 23.74
C ALA A 541 -11.16 1.45 23.85
N VAL A 542 -11.28 2.31 22.84
CA VAL A 542 -11.01 3.76 22.97
C VAL A 542 -12.34 4.51 23.00
N VAL A 543 -12.43 5.54 23.84
CA VAL A 543 -13.53 6.52 23.79
C VAL A 543 -13.01 7.80 23.14
N LEU A 544 -13.64 8.20 22.05
CA LEU A 544 -13.35 9.43 21.33
C LEU A 544 -14.49 10.42 21.54
N VAL A 545 -14.18 11.56 22.16
CA VAL A 545 -15.16 12.60 22.47
C VAL A 545 -14.88 13.83 21.62
N PHE A 546 -15.84 14.24 20.78
CA PHE A 546 -15.78 15.52 20.08
C PHE A 546 -16.51 16.60 20.89
N THR A 547 -15.76 17.61 21.36
CA THR A 547 -16.22 18.69 22.25
C THR A 547 -16.16 20.07 21.59
N GLY A 548 -16.72 21.10 22.24
CA GLY A 548 -16.66 22.48 21.75
C GLY A 548 -15.32 23.16 22.00
N SER A 549 -14.61 22.74 23.05
CA SER A 549 -13.27 23.21 23.44
C SER A 549 -12.41 22.05 23.90
N SER A 550 -11.09 22.14 23.73
CA SER A 550 -10.16 21.13 24.24
C SER A 550 -10.09 21.16 25.77
N SER A 551 -10.45 22.29 26.38
CA SER A 551 -10.57 22.45 27.83
C SER A 551 -11.73 21.66 28.46
N ASP A 552 -12.68 21.18 27.66
CA ASP A 552 -13.82 20.38 28.11
C ASP A 552 -13.41 18.91 28.25
N ARG A 553 -12.45 18.64 29.15
CA ARG A 553 -11.95 17.29 29.41
C ARG A 553 -13.09 16.38 29.83
N TRP A 554 -13.08 15.16 29.28
CA TRP A 554 -14.09 14.14 29.57
C TRP A 554 -13.48 13.06 30.45
N GLY A 555 -13.87 13.01 31.72
CA GLY A 555 -13.30 12.08 32.69
C GLY A 555 -13.83 10.64 32.56
N PRO A 556 -13.09 9.64 33.04
CA PRO A 556 -13.54 8.23 33.08
C PRO A 556 -14.78 8.01 33.96
N GLU A 557 -15.13 8.95 34.85
CA GLU A 557 -16.30 8.88 35.74
C GLU A 557 -17.57 9.50 35.13
N GLU A 558 -17.49 10.15 33.97
CA GLU A 558 -18.58 10.98 33.45
C GLU A 558 -19.65 10.21 32.68
N SER A 559 -19.43 8.94 32.35
CA SER A 559 -20.37 8.18 31.51
C SER A 559 -20.27 6.65 31.66
N PRO A 560 -21.37 5.88 31.61
CA PRO A 560 -21.32 4.43 31.45
C PRO A 560 -20.50 3.97 30.22
N GLU A 561 -20.45 4.81 29.19
CA GLU A 561 -19.72 4.60 27.95
C GLU A 561 -18.19 4.63 28.10
N THR A 562 -17.66 5.19 29.21
CA THR A 562 -16.23 5.17 29.52
C THR A 562 -15.82 3.96 30.35
N ASP A 563 -16.77 3.14 30.79
CA ASP A 563 -16.50 1.91 31.56
C ASP A 563 -15.79 0.87 30.68
N GLY A 564 -14.55 0.52 31.05
CA GLY A 564 -13.72 -0.42 30.28
C GLY A 564 -12.88 0.21 29.16
N ALA A 565 -12.92 1.53 28.98
CA ALA A 565 -12.07 2.22 28.02
C ALA A 565 -10.60 2.14 28.44
N ARG A 566 -9.71 1.86 27.48
CA ARG A 566 -8.25 1.90 27.64
C ARG A 566 -7.70 3.31 27.59
N LEU A 567 -8.26 4.12 26.70
CA LEU A 567 -7.89 5.52 26.49
C LEU A 567 -9.17 6.33 26.26
N ILE A 568 -9.13 7.58 26.72
CA ILE A 568 -10.15 8.58 26.40
C ILE A 568 -9.44 9.69 25.62
N VAL A 569 -9.92 9.97 24.42
CA VAL A 569 -9.36 10.99 23.52
C VAL A 569 -10.40 12.07 23.32
N THR A 570 -10.12 13.26 23.85
CA THR A 570 -10.99 14.44 23.66
C THR A 570 -10.46 15.26 22.52
N VAL A 571 -11.31 15.59 21.56
CA VAL A 571 -10.96 16.34 20.36
C VAL A 571 -11.83 17.59 20.29
N ALA A 572 -11.18 18.74 20.18
CA ALA A 572 -11.81 19.99 19.79
C ALA A 572 -11.65 20.15 18.27
N PRO A 573 -12.70 19.87 17.49
CA PRO A 573 -12.63 20.00 16.06
C PRO A 573 -12.73 21.48 15.64
N PRO A 574 -12.13 21.87 14.52
CA PRO A 574 -12.32 23.22 13.98
C PRO A 574 -13.77 23.46 13.58
N ALA A 575 -14.16 24.73 13.39
CA ALA A 575 -15.54 25.11 13.05
C ALA A 575 -16.07 24.44 11.76
N ASP A 576 -15.17 24.00 10.87
CA ASP A 576 -15.47 23.28 9.62
C ASP A 576 -14.97 21.82 9.63
N ALA A 577 -14.93 21.18 10.81
CA ALA A 577 -14.53 19.81 11.18
C ALA A 577 -14.55 18.67 10.13
N ARG A 578 -13.94 18.86 8.96
CA ARG A 578 -13.93 17.87 7.88
C ARG A 578 -12.99 16.73 8.25
N GLY A 579 -13.33 15.51 7.83
CA GLY A 579 -12.46 14.37 8.07
C GLY A 579 -12.40 13.91 9.52
N ALA A 580 -13.39 14.26 10.36
CA ALA A 580 -13.53 13.74 11.71
C ALA A 580 -13.62 12.21 11.71
N ALA A 581 -14.30 11.65 10.71
CA ALA A 581 -14.33 10.20 10.48
C ALA A 581 -12.93 9.62 10.25
N LEU A 582 -12.10 10.30 9.46
CA LEU A 582 -10.74 9.86 9.18
C LEU A 582 -9.86 9.90 10.42
N LEU A 583 -9.99 10.95 11.24
CA LEU A 583 -9.30 11.06 12.53
C LEU A 583 -9.69 9.92 13.46
N ALA A 584 -10.99 9.70 13.64
CA ALA A 584 -11.53 8.65 14.50
C ALA A 584 -10.98 7.27 14.11
N HIS A 585 -10.92 7.00 12.81
CA HIS A 585 -10.36 5.78 12.27
C HIS A 585 -8.86 5.64 12.61
N ARG A 586 -8.05 6.71 12.45
CA ARG A 586 -6.64 6.69 12.82
C ARG A 586 -6.42 6.48 14.31
N ILE A 587 -7.19 7.15 15.16
CA ILE A 587 -7.11 6.99 16.62
C ILE A 587 -7.31 5.53 16.99
N ALA A 588 -8.36 4.90 16.46
CA ALA A 588 -8.66 3.51 16.80
C ALA A 588 -7.56 2.54 16.35
N ILE A 589 -7.00 2.75 15.16
CA ILE A 589 -5.89 1.95 14.64
C ILE A 589 -4.60 2.18 15.43
N THR A 590 -4.24 3.42 15.69
CA THR A 590 -3.03 3.78 16.45
C THR A 590 -3.11 3.25 17.87
N ALA A 591 -4.29 3.25 18.50
CA ALA A 591 -4.50 2.66 19.81
C ALA A 591 -4.49 1.12 19.80
N GLY A 592 -4.64 0.50 18.62
CA GLY A 592 -4.68 -0.96 18.46
C GLY A 592 -5.89 -1.61 19.12
N VAL A 593 -7.03 -0.92 19.19
CA VAL A 593 -8.25 -1.43 19.84
C VAL A 593 -9.21 -2.07 18.85
N GLU A 594 -10.04 -2.99 19.35
CA GLU A 594 -11.10 -3.63 18.56
C GLU A 594 -12.44 -2.93 18.70
N ARG A 595 -12.59 -1.98 19.62
CA ARG A 595 -13.81 -1.21 19.86
C ARG A 595 -13.52 0.28 19.95
N LEU A 596 -14.37 1.10 19.34
CA LEU A 596 -14.30 2.57 19.40
C LEU A 596 -15.67 3.12 19.81
N HIS A 597 -15.74 3.78 20.95
CA HIS A 597 -16.90 4.59 21.32
C HIS A 597 -16.70 6.00 20.80
N VAL A 598 -17.63 6.51 20.00
CA VAL A 598 -17.57 7.90 19.55
C VAL A 598 -18.73 8.70 20.13
N ILE A 599 -18.39 9.75 20.85
CA ILE A 599 -19.33 10.65 21.54
C ILE A 599 -19.24 12.02 20.88
N ALA A 600 -20.33 12.48 20.25
CA ALA A 600 -20.41 13.83 19.71
C ALA A 600 -21.21 14.73 20.66
N THR A 601 -20.59 15.79 21.18
CA THR A 601 -21.25 16.78 22.04
C THR A 601 -21.32 18.16 21.40
N THR A 602 -20.49 18.41 20.38
CA THR A 602 -20.37 19.70 19.71
C THR A 602 -21.22 19.81 18.44
N ALA A 603 -21.74 21.02 18.20
CA ALA A 603 -22.42 21.37 16.95
C ALA A 603 -21.43 21.58 15.77
N ALA A 604 -20.12 21.62 16.02
CA ALA A 604 -19.09 21.75 14.98
C ALA A 604 -19.05 20.56 14.01
N LEU A 605 -19.54 19.39 14.44
CA LEU A 605 -19.71 18.23 13.55
C LEU A 605 -21.00 18.37 12.74
N SER A 606 -20.85 18.55 11.43
CA SER A 606 -21.98 18.55 10.49
C SER A 606 -22.67 17.18 10.40
N ASP A 607 -23.94 17.14 9.99
CA ASP A 607 -24.67 15.88 9.80
C ASP A 607 -24.01 14.96 8.74
N ALA A 608 -23.28 15.54 7.78
CA ALA A 608 -22.49 14.80 6.80
C ALA A 608 -21.31 14.06 7.47
N GLU A 609 -20.58 14.73 8.36
CA GLU A 609 -19.47 14.13 9.13
C GLU A 609 -19.98 13.06 10.10
N LEU A 610 -21.13 13.29 10.72
CA LEU A 610 -21.77 12.29 11.58
C LEU A 610 -22.22 11.06 10.79
N THR A 611 -22.76 11.28 9.59
CA THR A 611 -23.08 10.17 8.68
C THR A 611 -21.82 9.43 8.24
N ALA A 612 -20.71 10.13 8.02
CA ALA A 612 -19.42 9.51 7.68
C ALA A 612 -18.85 8.70 8.86
N LEU A 613 -18.90 9.23 10.08
CA LEU A 613 -18.51 8.56 11.33
C LEU A 613 -19.32 7.27 11.55
N ARG A 614 -20.65 7.32 11.34
CA ARG A 614 -21.52 6.13 11.42
C ARG A 614 -21.28 5.09 10.33
N ARG A 615 -20.61 5.48 9.25
CA ARG A 615 -20.24 4.61 8.13
C ARG A 615 -18.77 4.19 8.18
N LEU A 616 -18.04 4.56 9.22
CA LEU A 616 -16.69 4.09 9.41
C LEU A 616 -16.67 2.57 9.47
N TYR A 617 -15.65 2.01 8.84
CA TYR A 617 -15.35 0.60 8.89
C TYR A 617 -14.21 0.39 9.89
N GLY A 618 -14.09 -0.84 10.40
CA GLY A 618 -13.00 -1.26 11.27
C GLY A 618 -13.43 -1.76 12.64
N PRO A 619 -12.84 -1.26 13.75
CA PRO A 619 -13.21 -1.69 15.10
C PRO A 619 -14.71 -1.55 15.32
N ASP A 620 -15.29 -2.30 16.26
CA ASP A 620 -16.72 -2.19 16.59
C ASP A 620 -17.02 -0.76 17.08
N ILE A 621 -17.71 0.02 16.25
CA ILE A 621 -17.95 1.43 16.51
C ILE A 621 -19.31 1.60 17.18
N ILE A 622 -19.27 2.09 18.41
CA ILE A 622 -20.48 2.38 19.19
C ILE A 622 -20.65 3.90 19.20
N TRP A 623 -21.80 4.37 18.72
CA TRP A 623 -22.05 5.79 18.49
C TRP A 623 -22.99 6.40 19.52
N HIS A 624 -22.63 7.58 20.04
CA HIS A 624 -23.43 8.36 20.98
C HIS A 624 -23.56 9.82 20.48
N ASP A 625 -24.76 10.24 20.06
CA ASP A 625 -25.06 11.65 19.74
C ASP A 625 -25.63 12.34 20.98
N ARG A 626 -24.84 13.24 21.58
CA ARG A 626 -25.21 14.02 22.77
C ARG A 626 -25.25 15.52 22.47
N ARG A 627 -25.28 15.91 21.19
CA ARG A 627 -25.39 17.32 20.81
C ARG A 627 -26.70 17.91 21.37
N PRO A 628 -26.71 19.18 21.82
CA PRO A 628 -27.96 19.85 22.18
C PRO A 628 -28.91 19.79 20.98
N ALA A 629 -30.18 19.43 21.21
CA ALA A 629 -31.18 19.44 20.14
C ALA A 629 -31.18 20.82 19.49
N ALA A 630 -31.01 20.88 18.15
CA ALA A 630 -31.02 22.14 17.42
C ALA A 630 -32.29 22.90 17.80
N SER A 631 -32.13 24.05 18.47
CA SER A 631 -33.25 24.91 18.79
C SER A 631 -33.87 25.33 17.46
N VAL A 632 -35.03 24.76 17.13
CA VAL A 632 -35.83 25.20 15.98
C VAL A 632 -36.03 26.72 16.18
N PRO A 633 -35.66 27.56 15.19
CA PRO A 633 -35.93 28.99 15.31
C PRO A 633 -37.44 29.15 15.48
N VAL A 634 -37.86 29.62 16.65
CA VAL A 634 -39.28 29.85 17.01
C VAL A 634 -39.95 30.88 16.06
N ALA A 635 -39.18 31.51 15.17
CA ALA A 635 -39.69 32.42 14.15
C ALA A 635 -40.52 31.75 13.02
N ALA A 636 -40.57 30.42 12.90
CA ALA A 636 -41.32 29.74 11.82
C ALA A 636 -42.74 29.27 12.21
N LEU A 637 -43.24 29.56 13.42
CA LEU A 637 -44.58 29.16 13.87
C LEU A 637 -45.57 30.32 14.09
N ALA A 638 -45.21 31.54 13.67
CA ALA A 638 -46.04 32.73 13.85
C ALA A 638 -46.78 33.21 12.58
N GLU A 639 -46.70 32.49 11.46
CA GLU A 639 -47.50 32.77 10.25
C GLU A 639 -48.37 31.56 9.85
N SER A 640 -49.15 31.04 10.80
CA SER A 640 -50.40 30.34 10.48
C SER A 640 -51.35 30.36 11.69
N ARG A 641 -51.99 31.50 11.93
CA ARG A 641 -53.27 31.56 12.64
C ARG A 641 -54.19 32.54 11.93
#